data_AF-A0A9Q0RDS9-F1
#
_entry.id   AF-A0A9Q0RDS9-F1
#
_cell.length_a   1.000
_cell.length_b   1.000
_cell.length_c   1.000
_cell.angle_alpha   90.00
_cell.angle_beta   90.00
_cell.angle_gamma   90.00
#
_symmetry.space_group_name_H-M   'P 1'
#
loop_
_entity.id
_entity.type
_entity.pdbx_description
1 polymer ?
#
loop_
_entity_poly.entity_id
_entity_poly.type
_entity_poly.pdbx_seq_one_letter_code
_entity_poly.pdbx_strand_id
1 'polypeptide(L)'
;MSNSSKEIDSQEKKQDQTNLQEQIIQMQNQIQILMQNQNQNQNQNQNQNQNQNQNINQNQNQNINQNPNQNQNINQIQNQNQNQNQNQNQNQNQNQIQNQNQNQNQNQNQNQNQIQKISFQEIYSKEKSQKIQISKLYQFPPQELNKFLICELLSNYKKMFQNEENCDFIIYAGKNNQKIPCHKSILNSRSRFFYENHHEKSEIEELYLPQFEYDIVKSIISFLYDSEFKFDLNKFEKYFELIKDFKLTSLTIKIEKEVSEQINKKNVIPIYFKSISIESNYLSNICENFIKENINKIIEEKQIGSINNKELTEIIQIIQSTPKENRINLIWKLAQDWKNKFKQSNKNLINKEKYIDPIQIQEINNEIQDFHLIIDNIKNEGFISNNSRIQNNPILSPTDQLQLINQKNEELNQENKKLKKKNKRQDKIIQQKDQEINQFKQTIQQKDQEINQLKQSIQQKDQEINQFKQSIQQKDQEINQFKQSIQQKDQEINQFKQSIQQKENKIQKQKNKIKEIKPQLEIFESEIKVHKTLEDFINQISNLNKNSIEETIKYMKQCPNNQKIQENGCFILQKFANKNEDNRNKLRNLKGIKCVIKAMNNFQNNQDIQYQGCEALWAIGVNDENKIEIRNLKGIEPIIKAMNNFQNNQNIQENGCGALWIIAAFNNENKIEIRNLKGIEPIIKAMNNFPNNQDIQYYGCGALWNIAAFNKKNEIEIRNLKGIEPIIKAMNNFPNNQGIQKYGKRALEKLQKN
;
A
#
# COMPACT_ATOMS: atom_id res chain seq x y z
N MET A 1 -0.14 -16.27 -56.10
CA MET A 1 1.15 -15.85 -55.50
C MET A 1 0.97 -14.90 -54.31
N SER A 2 -0.16 -14.20 -54.12
CA SER A 2 -0.35 -13.20 -53.06
C SER A 2 -0.52 -13.74 -51.62
N ASN A 3 -0.82 -15.03 -51.42
CA ASN A 3 -1.04 -15.58 -50.07
C ASN A 3 0.23 -16.14 -49.41
N SER A 4 1.16 -16.73 -50.17
CA SER A 4 2.35 -17.38 -49.60
C SER A 4 3.29 -16.41 -48.87
N SER A 5 3.44 -15.17 -49.38
CA SER A 5 4.26 -14.15 -48.72
C SER A 5 3.77 -13.80 -47.31
N LYS A 6 2.45 -13.86 -47.04
CA LYS A 6 1.89 -13.54 -45.72
C LYS A 6 2.13 -14.63 -44.67
N GLU A 7 2.30 -15.88 -45.10
CA GLU A 7 2.62 -16.99 -44.21
C GLU A 7 4.12 -17.00 -43.86
N ILE A 8 4.99 -16.66 -44.81
CA ILE A 8 6.44 -16.47 -44.58
C ILE A 8 6.66 -15.32 -43.58
N ASP A 9 6.05 -14.15 -43.84
CA ASP A 9 6.04 -12.98 -42.92
C ASP A 9 5.61 -13.34 -41.49
N SER A 10 4.72 -14.33 -41.34
CA SER A 10 4.19 -14.78 -40.04
C SER A 10 5.08 -15.81 -39.36
N GLN A 11 5.88 -16.57 -40.11
CA GLN A 11 6.86 -17.52 -39.58
C GLN A 11 8.14 -16.81 -39.15
N GLU A 12 8.68 -15.91 -39.98
CA GLU A 12 9.87 -15.11 -39.62
C GLU A 12 9.62 -14.30 -38.33
N LYS A 13 8.49 -13.59 -38.22
CA LYS A 13 8.13 -12.85 -37.00
C LYS A 13 7.98 -13.71 -35.75
N LYS A 14 7.64 -15.01 -35.88
CA LYS A 14 7.63 -15.95 -34.75
C LYS A 14 9.04 -16.44 -34.40
N GLN A 15 9.88 -16.66 -35.40
CA GLN A 15 11.26 -17.09 -35.20
C GLN A 15 12.11 -15.96 -34.57
N ASP A 16 11.91 -14.71 -34.98
CA ASP A 16 12.49 -13.53 -34.32
C ASP A 16 12.01 -13.37 -32.87
N GLN A 17 10.72 -13.55 -32.59
CA GLN A 17 10.20 -13.55 -31.22
C GLN A 17 10.81 -14.67 -30.36
N THR A 18 11.11 -15.84 -30.95
CA THR A 18 11.74 -16.97 -30.26
C THR A 18 13.22 -16.67 -29.97
N ASN A 19 13.97 -16.19 -30.96
CA ASN A 19 15.36 -15.73 -30.80
C ASN A 19 15.48 -14.64 -29.71
N LEU A 20 14.55 -13.69 -29.69
CA LEU A 20 14.52 -12.61 -28.71
C LEU A 20 14.25 -13.13 -27.29
N GLN A 21 13.39 -14.14 -27.13
CA GLN A 21 13.17 -14.81 -25.84
C GLN A 21 14.41 -15.56 -25.36
N GLU A 22 15.12 -16.28 -26.24
CA GLU A 22 16.36 -16.96 -25.86
C GLU A 22 17.47 -15.97 -25.46
N GLN A 23 17.60 -14.84 -26.16
CA GLN A 23 18.54 -13.76 -25.77
C GLN A 23 18.19 -13.16 -24.40
N ILE A 24 16.90 -12.93 -24.12
CA ILE A 24 16.44 -12.45 -22.80
C ILE A 24 16.80 -13.46 -21.69
N ILE A 25 16.62 -14.77 -21.94
CA ILE A 25 16.96 -15.82 -20.96
C ILE A 25 18.48 -15.90 -20.73
N GLN A 26 19.30 -15.80 -21.78
CA GLN A 26 20.76 -15.74 -21.64
C GLN A 26 21.21 -14.51 -20.82
N MET A 27 20.62 -13.34 -21.10
CA MET A 27 20.92 -12.10 -20.39
C MET A 27 20.50 -12.16 -18.91
N GLN A 28 19.34 -12.74 -18.60
CA GLN A 28 18.90 -12.98 -17.22
C GLN A 28 19.88 -13.90 -16.44
N ASN A 29 20.35 -14.98 -17.08
CA ASN A 29 21.34 -15.88 -16.48
C ASN A 29 22.68 -15.17 -16.21
N GLN A 30 23.16 -14.32 -17.13
CA GLN A 30 24.38 -13.52 -16.91
C GLN A 30 24.22 -12.52 -15.74
N ILE A 31 23.08 -11.83 -15.66
CA ILE A 31 22.76 -10.93 -14.54
C ILE A 31 22.75 -11.70 -13.20
N GLN A 32 22.19 -12.91 -13.18
CA GLN A 32 22.14 -13.75 -11.97
C GLN A 32 23.54 -14.19 -11.51
N ILE A 33 24.45 -14.53 -12.43
CA ILE A 33 25.86 -14.83 -12.12
C ILE A 33 26.57 -13.59 -11.56
N LEU A 34 26.36 -12.42 -12.16
CA LEU A 34 26.96 -11.15 -11.70
C LEU A 34 26.50 -10.78 -10.28
N MET A 35 25.22 -10.97 -9.95
CA MET A 35 24.69 -10.76 -8.59
C MET A 35 25.30 -11.73 -7.57
N GLN A 36 25.52 -13.00 -7.93
CA GLN A 36 26.17 -13.97 -7.04
C GLN A 36 27.62 -13.57 -6.75
N ASN A 37 28.37 -13.13 -7.76
CA ASN A 37 29.75 -12.67 -7.59
C ASN A 37 29.85 -11.39 -6.74
N GLN A 38 28.90 -10.45 -6.89
CA GLN A 38 28.85 -9.26 -6.01
C GLN A 38 28.59 -9.63 -4.54
N ASN A 39 27.67 -10.56 -4.27
CA ASN A 39 27.38 -10.99 -2.90
C ASN A 39 28.56 -11.71 -2.23
N GLN A 40 29.35 -12.49 -2.98
CA GLN A 40 30.58 -13.09 -2.44
C GLN A 40 31.63 -12.03 -2.06
N ASN A 41 31.86 -11.03 -2.92
CA ASN A 41 32.79 -9.95 -2.65
C ASN A 41 32.35 -9.07 -1.45
N GLN A 42 31.05 -8.81 -1.29
CA GLN A 42 30.55 -8.08 -0.12
C GLN A 42 30.77 -8.85 1.19
N ASN A 43 30.53 -10.16 1.21
CA ASN A 43 30.76 -10.98 2.41
C ASN A 43 32.25 -11.07 2.81
N GLN A 44 33.17 -11.15 1.84
CA GLN A 44 34.61 -11.11 2.13
C GLN A 44 35.04 -9.77 2.75
N ASN A 45 34.56 -8.65 2.20
CA ASN A 45 34.85 -7.32 2.74
C ASN A 45 34.26 -7.07 4.14
N GLN A 46 33.09 -7.63 4.46
CA GLN A 46 32.52 -7.53 5.81
C GLN A 46 33.36 -8.30 6.84
N ASN A 47 33.80 -9.52 6.53
CA ASN A 47 34.62 -10.33 7.44
C ASN A 47 35.99 -9.70 7.73
N GLN A 48 36.64 -9.07 6.75
CA GLN A 48 37.91 -8.36 7.00
C GLN A 48 37.73 -7.15 7.92
N ASN A 49 36.67 -6.35 7.72
CA ASN A 49 36.39 -5.18 8.56
C ASN A 49 35.99 -5.54 10.01
N GLN A 50 35.36 -6.69 10.25
CA GLN A 50 35.07 -7.14 11.62
C GLN A 50 36.35 -7.54 12.37
N ASN A 51 37.27 -8.27 11.73
CA ASN A 51 38.54 -8.69 12.35
C ASN A 51 39.49 -7.52 12.68
N GLN A 52 39.47 -6.44 11.91
CA GLN A 52 40.26 -5.23 12.25
C GLN A 52 39.68 -4.49 13.47
N ASN A 53 38.35 -4.34 13.55
CA ASN A 53 37.70 -3.64 14.67
C ASN A 53 37.80 -4.37 16.02
N GLN A 54 37.95 -5.70 16.03
CA GLN A 54 38.18 -6.44 17.29
C GLN A 54 39.60 -6.24 17.83
N ASN A 55 40.63 -6.22 16.97
CA ASN A 55 42.03 -6.03 17.38
C ASN A 55 42.31 -4.63 17.95
N ILE A 56 41.62 -3.59 17.47
CA ILE A 56 41.81 -2.21 17.96
C ILE A 56 41.25 -2.07 19.39
N ASN A 57 40.08 -2.66 19.68
CA ASN A 57 39.44 -2.55 20.99
C ASN A 57 40.16 -3.34 22.11
N GLN A 58 40.88 -4.42 21.79
CA GLN A 58 41.65 -5.15 22.81
C GLN A 58 42.92 -4.40 23.25
N ASN A 59 43.60 -3.71 22.32
CA ASN A 59 44.87 -3.03 22.61
C ASN A 59 44.73 -1.74 23.45
N GLN A 60 43.56 -1.09 23.47
CA GLN A 60 43.35 0.12 24.29
C GLN A 60 43.08 -0.20 25.77
N ASN A 61 42.53 -1.36 26.10
CA ASN A 61 42.18 -1.73 27.49
C ASN A 61 43.36 -2.31 28.31
N GLN A 62 44.53 -2.56 27.70
CA GLN A 62 45.69 -3.13 28.42
C GLN A 62 46.71 -2.09 28.92
N ASN A 63 46.60 -0.81 28.52
CA ASN A 63 47.65 0.20 28.77
C ASN A 63 47.31 1.26 29.85
N ILE A 64 46.28 1.05 30.68
CA ILE A 64 45.91 1.98 31.78
C ILE A 64 45.79 1.26 33.13
N ASN A 65 46.74 0.36 33.45
CA ASN A 65 46.89 -0.18 34.81
C ASN A 65 48.29 -0.76 35.07
N GLN A 66 49.31 0.11 35.18
CA GLN A 66 50.60 -0.23 35.78
C GLN A 66 51.12 0.89 36.69
N ASN A 67 50.72 0.86 37.96
CA ASN A 67 51.55 1.36 39.06
C ASN A 67 51.11 0.69 40.38
N PRO A 68 52.02 0.06 41.16
CA PRO A 68 51.60 -0.78 42.30
C PRO A 68 51.63 -0.05 43.63
N ASN A 69 50.58 -0.17 44.45
CA ASN A 69 50.74 -0.07 45.90
C ASN A 69 49.61 -0.72 46.73
N GLN A 70 49.96 -1.10 47.95
CA GLN A 70 49.07 -1.44 49.07
C GLN A 70 48.07 -2.59 48.88
N ASN A 71 48.65 -3.79 48.85
CA ASN A 71 47.99 -5.03 49.21
C ASN A 71 47.60 -5.01 50.72
N GLN A 72 46.37 -4.59 51.09
CA GLN A 72 45.92 -4.67 52.50
C GLN A 72 44.41 -4.86 52.76
N ASN A 73 43.51 -4.70 51.77
CA ASN A 73 42.04 -4.77 51.99
C ASN A 73 41.34 -6.06 51.49
N ILE A 74 42.09 -7.13 51.23
CA ILE A 74 41.53 -8.39 50.68
C ILE A 74 40.53 -9.07 51.63
N ASN A 75 40.69 -8.91 52.96
CA ASN A 75 39.88 -9.64 53.96
C ASN A 75 38.53 -8.99 54.32
N GLN A 76 38.15 -7.83 53.77
CA GLN A 76 36.81 -7.24 54.00
C GLN A 76 35.79 -7.56 52.91
N ILE A 77 36.22 -7.85 51.67
CA ILE A 77 35.32 -8.01 50.53
C ILE A 77 34.64 -9.40 50.50
N GLN A 78 35.29 -10.45 51.00
CA GLN A 78 34.72 -11.80 50.97
C GLN A 78 33.51 -11.98 51.90
N ASN A 79 33.44 -11.28 53.03
CA ASN A 79 32.30 -11.38 53.97
C ASN A 79 31.06 -10.56 53.54
N GLN A 80 31.17 -9.63 52.58
CA GLN A 80 30.00 -8.92 52.05
C GLN A 80 29.24 -9.72 50.97
N ASN A 81 29.95 -10.55 50.20
CA ASN A 81 29.37 -11.27 49.05
C ASN A 81 28.50 -12.49 49.43
N GLN A 82 28.55 -12.99 50.67
CA GLN A 82 27.61 -14.03 51.13
C GLN A 82 26.27 -13.45 51.60
N ASN A 83 26.25 -12.26 52.21
CA ASN A 83 25.02 -11.65 52.73
C ASN A 83 24.14 -10.97 51.66
N GLN A 84 24.67 -10.63 50.47
CA GLN A 84 23.84 -10.10 49.38
C GLN A 84 23.01 -11.19 48.68
N ASN A 85 23.50 -12.43 48.60
CA ASN A 85 22.83 -13.51 47.86
C ASN A 85 21.60 -14.12 48.56
N GLN A 86 21.42 -13.91 49.87
CA GLN A 86 20.19 -14.35 50.56
C GLN A 86 19.04 -13.33 50.44
N ASN A 87 19.33 -12.03 50.30
CA ASN A 87 18.32 -10.97 50.22
C ASN A 87 17.67 -10.80 48.82
N GLN A 88 18.24 -11.38 47.76
CA GLN A 88 17.63 -11.33 46.42
C GLN A 88 16.47 -12.34 46.24
N ASN A 89 16.53 -13.52 46.87
CA ASN A 89 15.55 -14.58 46.66
C ASN A 89 14.22 -14.40 47.41
N GLN A 90 14.13 -13.52 48.42
CA GLN A 90 12.83 -13.16 49.02
C GLN A 90 12.12 -12.03 48.27
N ASN A 91 12.85 -11.12 47.62
CA ASN A 91 12.27 -9.97 46.92
C ASN A 91 11.63 -10.30 45.55
N GLN A 92 11.93 -11.45 44.94
CA GLN A 92 11.32 -11.83 43.66
C GLN A 92 9.85 -12.28 43.79
N ASN A 93 9.47 -12.94 44.90
CA ASN A 93 8.12 -13.50 45.07
C ASN A 93 7.05 -12.47 45.49
N GLN A 94 7.40 -11.37 46.14
CA GLN A 94 6.42 -10.31 46.45
C GLN A 94 6.14 -9.40 45.23
N ASN A 95 7.16 -9.13 44.41
CA ASN A 95 7.03 -8.23 43.26
C ASN A 95 6.17 -8.78 42.10
N GLN A 96 5.93 -10.10 42.01
CA GLN A 96 5.02 -10.66 41.00
C GLN A 96 3.53 -10.48 41.36
N ILE A 97 3.18 -10.43 42.66
CA ILE A 97 1.77 -10.35 43.10
C ILE A 97 1.27 -8.89 43.08
N GLN A 98 2.12 -7.90 43.42
CA GLN A 98 1.71 -6.48 43.36
C GLN A 98 1.52 -5.96 41.92
N ASN A 99 2.34 -6.42 40.95
CA ASN A 99 2.29 -5.94 39.58
C ASN A 99 1.03 -6.37 38.79
N GLN A 100 0.32 -7.42 39.22
CA GLN A 100 -0.93 -7.83 38.56
C GLN A 100 -2.13 -6.97 38.98
N ASN A 101 -2.19 -6.54 40.26
CA ASN A 101 -3.33 -5.79 40.79
C ASN A 101 -3.32 -4.28 40.47
N GLN A 102 -2.18 -3.67 40.16
CA GLN A 102 -2.14 -2.27 39.74
C GLN A 102 -2.56 -2.06 38.26
N ASN A 103 -2.29 -3.04 37.39
CA ASN A 103 -2.56 -2.93 35.96
C ASN A 103 -4.06 -3.01 35.57
N GLN A 104 -4.93 -3.52 36.45
CA GLN A 104 -6.38 -3.53 36.19
C GLN A 104 -7.08 -2.23 36.60
N ASN A 105 -6.67 -1.61 37.73
CA ASN A 105 -7.36 -0.43 38.27
C ASN A 105 -6.99 0.91 37.58
N GLN A 106 -5.86 1.00 36.87
CA GLN A 106 -5.55 2.22 36.09
C GLN A 106 -6.30 2.29 34.76
N ASN A 107 -6.63 1.16 34.14
CA ASN A 107 -7.26 1.09 32.81
C ASN A 107 -8.75 1.50 32.79
N GLN A 108 -9.43 1.53 33.93
CA GLN A 108 -10.83 1.98 34.01
C GLN A 108 -10.95 3.50 34.27
N ASN A 109 -10.08 4.09 35.11
CA ASN A 109 -10.17 5.51 35.48
C ASN A 109 -9.62 6.50 34.45
N GLN A 110 -8.77 6.07 33.50
CA GLN A 110 -8.30 6.96 32.42
C GLN A 110 -9.37 7.20 31.33
N ASN A 111 -10.27 6.25 31.09
CA ASN A 111 -11.26 6.33 30.01
C ASN A 111 -12.44 7.28 30.28
N GLN A 112 -12.71 7.66 31.54
CA GLN A 112 -13.80 8.60 31.86
C GLN A 112 -13.34 10.07 31.92
N ASN A 113 -12.05 10.35 32.15
CA ASN A 113 -11.54 11.73 32.30
C ASN A 113 -10.95 12.35 31.02
N GLN A 114 -10.87 11.63 29.90
CA GLN A 114 -10.43 12.21 28.61
C GLN A 114 -11.56 12.86 27.78
N ILE A 115 -12.83 12.74 28.21
CA ILE A 115 -13.99 13.24 27.44
C ILE A 115 -14.24 14.75 27.67
N GLN A 116 -13.57 15.40 28.62
CA GLN A 116 -13.62 16.86 28.80
C GLN A 116 -12.22 17.46 28.84
N LYS A 117 -12.00 18.49 27.99
CA LYS A 117 -10.73 19.23 27.78
C LYS A 117 -9.61 18.50 27.01
N ILE A 118 -9.93 17.88 25.87
CA ILE A 118 -8.95 17.83 24.76
C ILE A 118 -8.81 19.27 24.23
N SER A 119 -7.58 19.80 24.18
CA SER A 119 -7.34 21.16 23.68
C SER A 119 -7.17 21.17 22.16
N PHE A 120 -7.42 22.31 21.52
CA PHE A 120 -7.30 22.49 20.07
C PHE A 120 -5.89 22.15 19.52
N GLN A 121 -4.86 22.18 20.36
CA GLN A 121 -3.47 21.87 20.00
C GLN A 121 -3.20 20.36 19.86
N GLU A 122 -3.91 19.50 20.60
CA GLU A 122 -3.68 18.05 20.54
C GLU A 122 -4.24 17.41 19.26
N ILE A 123 -5.34 17.94 18.73
CA ILE A 123 -5.90 17.54 17.43
C ILE A 123 -4.90 17.88 16.31
N TYR A 124 -4.34 19.09 16.34
CA TYR A 124 -3.40 19.60 15.33
C TYR A 124 -2.08 18.80 15.26
N SER A 125 -1.65 18.19 16.38
CA SER A 125 -0.46 17.33 16.43
C SER A 125 -0.70 15.90 15.92
N LYS A 126 -1.89 15.35 16.14
CA LYS A 126 -2.29 14.00 15.66
C LYS A 126 -2.47 13.97 14.14
N GLU A 127 -3.07 15.00 13.53
CA GLU A 127 -3.13 15.11 12.07
C GLU A 127 -1.73 15.15 11.43
N LYS A 128 -0.81 15.93 12.02
CA LYS A 128 0.54 16.14 11.48
C LYS A 128 1.36 14.84 11.51
N SER A 129 1.11 13.95 12.46
CA SER A 129 1.78 12.64 12.57
C SER A 129 1.17 11.59 11.62
N GLN A 130 -0.16 11.54 11.44
CA GLN A 130 -0.77 10.68 10.43
C GLN A 130 -0.39 11.07 9.00
N LYS A 131 -0.35 12.38 8.67
CA LYS A 131 0.14 12.90 7.37
C LYS A 131 1.61 12.55 7.07
N ILE A 132 2.40 12.08 8.05
CA ILE A 132 3.80 11.64 7.89
C ILE A 132 3.93 10.10 7.75
N GLN A 133 2.95 9.31 8.17
CA GLN A 133 2.98 7.85 7.97
C GLN A 133 2.58 7.43 6.55
N ILE A 134 1.63 8.14 5.92
CA ILE A 134 1.15 7.81 4.57
C ILE A 134 2.26 7.96 3.51
N SER A 135 3.16 8.94 3.65
CA SER A 135 4.25 9.19 2.71
C SER A 135 5.41 8.17 2.76
N LYS A 136 5.37 7.18 3.67
CA LYS A 136 6.40 6.12 3.80
C LYS A 136 5.96 4.75 3.27
N LEU A 137 4.71 4.59 2.82
CA LEU A 137 4.14 3.27 2.53
C LEU A 137 4.55 2.62 1.19
N TYR A 138 5.26 3.35 0.31
CA TYR A 138 5.67 2.85 -1.01
C TYR A 138 7.17 2.97 -1.28
N GLN A 139 7.91 1.90 -0.95
CA GLN A 139 9.20 1.58 -1.58
C GLN A 139 9.01 0.35 -2.48
N PHE A 140 9.09 0.56 -3.80
CA PHE A 140 9.18 -0.50 -4.81
C PHE A 140 10.65 -0.70 -5.24
N PRO A 141 11.13 -1.95 -5.39
CA PRO A 141 12.40 -2.25 -6.06
C PRO A 141 12.20 -2.39 -7.59
N PRO A 142 13.28 -2.55 -8.38
CA PRO A 142 14.19 -1.49 -8.83
C PRO A 142 13.63 -0.66 -10.01
N GLN A 143 14.39 0.33 -10.48
CA GLN A 143 13.84 1.51 -11.16
C GLN A 143 13.43 1.38 -12.64
N GLU A 144 13.68 0.26 -13.32
CA GLU A 144 13.46 0.17 -14.78
C GLU A 144 12.03 -0.26 -15.16
N LEU A 145 11.47 -1.28 -14.50
CA LEU A 145 10.12 -1.78 -14.83
C LEU A 145 9.00 -0.77 -14.50
N ASN A 146 9.25 0.12 -13.54
CA ASN A 146 8.24 1.03 -12.98
C ASN A 146 8.01 2.28 -13.86
N LYS A 147 9.03 2.70 -14.64
CA LYS A 147 8.95 3.93 -15.44
C LYS A 147 7.88 3.85 -16.54
N PHE A 148 7.76 2.71 -17.22
CA PHE A 148 6.76 2.52 -18.28
C PHE A 148 5.32 2.63 -17.73
N LEU A 149 5.04 1.90 -16.64
CA LEU A 149 3.72 1.87 -16.02
C LEU A 149 3.31 3.24 -15.44
N ILE A 150 4.26 3.99 -14.88
CA ILE A 150 4.03 5.37 -14.41
C ILE A 150 3.73 6.31 -15.61
N CYS A 151 4.47 6.20 -16.72
CA CYS A 151 4.19 6.98 -17.93
C CYS A 151 2.82 6.64 -18.54
N GLU A 152 2.42 5.36 -18.55
CA GLU A 152 1.10 4.92 -18.99
C GLU A 152 -0.02 5.48 -18.11
N LEU A 153 0.15 5.41 -16.78
CA LEU A 153 -0.82 5.95 -15.82
C LEU A 153 -0.99 7.47 -15.96
N LEU A 154 0.12 8.22 -16.06
CA LEU A 154 0.09 9.68 -16.28
C LEU A 154 -0.52 10.02 -17.65
N SER A 155 -0.25 9.23 -18.70
CA SER A 155 -0.89 9.40 -20.02
C SER A 155 -2.41 9.19 -19.95
N ASN A 156 -2.88 8.23 -19.15
CA ASN A 156 -4.30 7.96 -18.99
C ASN A 156 -4.99 9.05 -18.13
N TYR A 157 -4.35 9.55 -17.07
CA TYR A 157 -4.83 10.74 -16.34
C TYR A 157 -4.89 11.98 -17.24
N LYS A 158 -3.90 12.19 -18.12
CA LYS A 158 -3.91 13.27 -19.12
C LYS A 158 -5.13 13.20 -20.04
N LYS A 159 -5.49 12.00 -20.53
CA LYS A 159 -6.69 11.77 -21.34
C LYS A 159 -7.97 12.05 -20.56
N MET A 160 -8.10 11.56 -19.32
CA MET A 160 -9.27 11.81 -18.47
C MET A 160 -9.52 13.32 -18.27
N PHE A 161 -8.44 14.11 -18.06
CA PHE A 161 -8.54 15.57 -17.94
C PHE A 161 -8.87 16.27 -19.27
N GLN A 162 -8.44 15.71 -20.42
CA GLN A 162 -8.71 16.26 -21.75
C GLN A 162 -10.12 15.92 -22.28
N ASN A 163 -10.67 14.77 -21.88
CA ASN A 163 -12.00 14.30 -22.29
C ASN A 163 -13.12 14.72 -21.33
N GLU A 164 -12.79 15.27 -20.15
CA GLU A 164 -13.72 15.67 -19.08
C GLU A 164 -14.61 14.51 -18.54
N GLU A 165 -14.16 13.26 -18.73
CA GLU A 165 -14.85 12.02 -18.37
C GLU A 165 -14.88 11.77 -16.86
N ASN A 166 -16.07 11.64 -16.27
CA ASN A 166 -16.28 11.27 -14.84
C ASN A 166 -15.73 12.28 -13.81
N CYS A 167 -15.61 13.55 -14.17
CA CYS A 167 -15.24 14.63 -13.26
C CYS A 167 -16.30 14.84 -12.14
N ASP A 168 -15.84 14.88 -10.88
CA ASP A 168 -16.64 15.08 -9.65
C ASP A 168 -16.32 16.41 -8.93
N PHE A 169 -15.47 17.26 -9.52
CA PHE A 169 -15.09 18.59 -9.02
C PHE A 169 -15.08 19.61 -10.16
N ILE A 170 -15.38 20.89 -9.89
CA ILE A 170 -15.28 21.97 -10.89
C ILE A 170 -14.50 23.16 -10.32
N ILE A 171 -13.46 23.60 -11.05
CA ILE A 171 -12.77 24.87 -10.78
C ILE A 171 -13.26 25.92 -11.77
N TYR A 172 -13.64 27.09 -11.28
CA TYR A 172 -14.02 28.27 -12.06
C TYR A 172 -12.87 29.29 -12.00
N ALA A 173 -12.30 29.63 -13.16
CA ALA A 173 -11.10 30.49 -13.22
C ALA A 173 -11.28 31.71 -14.13
N GLY A 174 -10.59 32.80 -13.78
CA GLY A 174 -10.59 34.06 -14.51
C GLY A 174 -11.90 34.86 -14.38
N LYS A 175 -11.86 36.10 -14.88
CA LYS A 175 -12.97 37.08 -14.79
C LYS A 175 -14.31 36.59 -15.37
N ASN A 176 -14.26 35.60 -16.27
CA ASN A 176 -15.43 35.02 -16.94
C ASN A 176 -15.92 33.72 -16.27
N ASN A 177 -15.33 33.32 -15.13
CA ASN A 177 -15.63 32.07 -14.42
C ASN A 177 -15.63 30.85 -15.37
N GLN A 178 -14.55 30.70 -16.15
CA GLN A 178 -14.42 29.60 -17.11
C GLN A 178 -14.19 28.28 -16.37
N LYS A 179 -14.99 27.26 -16.71
CA LYS A 179 -14.95 25.95 -16.05
C LYS A 179 -13.69 25.15 -16.41
N ILE A 180 -13.22 24.39 -15.43
CA ILE A 180 -12.18 23.36 -15.53
C ILE A 180 -12.70 22.14 -14.75
N PRO A 181 -13.37 21.18 -15.42
CA PRO A 181 -13.79 19.92 -14.80
C PRO A 181 -12.58 19.13 -14.28
N CYS A 182 -12.72 18.52 -13.11
CA CYS A 182 -11.64 17.90 -12.37
C CYS A 182 -12.09 16.66 -11.59
N HIS A 183 -11.11 15.89 -11.13
CA HIS A 183 -11.28 14.69 -10.31
C HIS A 183 -10.78 14.94 -8.88
N LYS A 184 -11.66 14.91 -7.86
CA LYS A 184 -11.32 15.08 -6.44
C LYS A 184 -10.19 14.13 -6.02
N SER A 185 -10.27 12.87 -6.44
CA SER A 185 -9.28 11.82 -6.15
C SER A 185 -7.86 12.20 -6.61
N ILE A 186 -7.72 12.74 -7.82
CA ILE A 186 -6.41 13.16 -8.37
C ILE A 186 -5.94 14.43 -7.69
N LEU A 187 -6.80 15.46 -7.56
CA LEU A 187 -6.47 16.71 -6.87
C LEU A 187 -6.00 16.46 -5.42
N ASN A 188 -6.77 15.71 -4.63
CA ASN A 188 -6.46 15.39 -3.23
C ASN A 188 -5.17 14.55 -3.09
N SER A 189 -4.84 13.72 -4.09
CA SER A 189 -3.61 12.92 -4.08
C SER A 189 -2.34 13.70 -4.45
N ARG A 190 -2.48 14.89 -5.06
CA ARG A 190 -1.36 15.70 -5.60
C ARG A 190 -1.23 17.08 -4.99
N SER A 191 -2.26 17.56 -4.29
CA SER A 191 -2.28 18.85 -3.62
C SER A 191 -2.75 18.71 -2.18
N ARG A 192 -1.95 19.24 -1.26
CA ARG A 192 -2.32 19.35 0.15
C ARG A 192 -3.47 20.34 0.38
N PHE A 193 -3.63 21.35 -0.48
CA PHE A 193 -4.75 22.28 -0.40
C PHE A 193 -6.09 21.58 -0.63
N PHE A 194 -6.24 20.82 -1.73
CA PHE A 194 -7.48 20.12 -2.02
C PHE A 194 -7.78 19.03 -0.97
N TYR A 195 -6.76 18.28 -0.52
CA TYR A 195 -6.90 17.32 0.59
C TYR A 195 -7.41 17.96 1.90
N GLU A 196 -6.97 19.19 2.22
CA GLU A 196 -7.32 19.86 3.49
C GLU A 196 -8.66 20.62 3.45
N ASN A 197 -9.28 20.80 2.29
CA ASN A 197 -10.55 21.53 2.12
C ASN A 197 -11.72 20.67 1.61
N HIS A 198 -11.57 19.34 1.60
CA HIS A 198 -12.62 18.41 1.17
C HIS A 198 -13.67 18.19 2.27
N HIS A 199 -14.95 18.40 1.97
CA HIS A 199 -16.07 18.24 2.91
C HIS A 199 -17.03 17.13 2.48
N GLU A 200 -17.34 16.20 3.39
CA GLU A 200 -18.06 14.94 3.12
C GLU A 200 -19.58 15.07 2.81
N LYS A 201 -20.05 16.21 2.27
CA LYS A 201 -21.49 16.57 2.28
C LYS A 201 -22.09 17.19 1.00
N SER A 202 -21.40 17.19 -0.14
CA SER A 202 -22.05 17.54 -1.42
C SER A 202 -21.63 16.63 -2.59
N GLU A 203 -22.58 16.36 -3.48
CA GLU A 203 -22.39 15.49 -4.66
C GLU A 203 -21.42 16.09 -5.68
N ILE A 204 -21.32 17.43 -5.73
CA ILE A 204 -20.29 18.18 -6.45
C ILE A 204 -19.71 19.22 -5.47
N GLU A 205 -18.40 19.43 -5.50
CA GLU A 205 -17.75 20.59 -4.86
C GLU A 205 -17.20 21.53 -5.95
N GLU A 206 -17.30 22.83 -5.72
CA GLU A 206 -16.87 23.88 -6.65
C GLU A 206 -15.85 24.82 -6.00
N LEU A 207 -14.83 25.24 -6.76
CA LEU A 207 -13.84 26.23 -6.32
C LEU A 207 -13.82 27.43 -7.27
N TYR A 208 -13.89 28.64 -6.72
CA TYR A 208 -13.92 29.89 -7.48
C TYR A 208 -12.62 30.68 -7.33
N LEU A 209 -11.94 30.93 -8.46
CA LEU A 209 -10.65 31.62 -8.58
C LEU A 209 -10.70 32.75 -9.63
N PRO A 210 -11.59 33.75 -9.48
CA PRO A 210 -11.78 34.82 -10.47
C PRO A 210 -10.56 35.75 -10.62
N GLN A 211 -9.66 35.78 -9.64
CA GLN A 211 -8.46 36.61 -9.63
C GLN A 211 -7.31 36.07 -10.50
N PHE A 212 -7.28 34.76 -10.76
CA PHE A 212 -6.21 34.11 -11.53
C PHE A 212 -6.61 33.91 -13.00
N GLU A 213 -5.66 34.05 -13.92
CA GLU A 213 -5.90 33.81 -15.36
C GLU A 213 -6.25 32.34 -15.63
N TYR A 214 -7.23 32.08 -16.51
CA TYR A 214 -7.69 30.72 -16.84
C TYR A 214 -6.54 29.78 -17.24
N ASP A 215 -5.63 30.25 -18.10
CA ASP A 215 -4.48 29.46 -18.57
C ASP A 215 -3.49 29.13 -17.45
N ILE A 216 -3.37 30.01 -16.45
CA ILE A 216 -2.51 29.80 -15.28
C ILE A 216 -3.10 28.71 -14.40
N VAL A 217 -4.39 28.81 -14.06
CA VAL A 217 -5.08 27.77 -13.29
C VAL A 217 -5.06 26.44 -14.05
N LYS A 218 -5.40 26.44 -15.35
CA LYS A 218 -5.46 25.22 -16.17
C LYS A 218 -4.10 24.55 -16.34
N SER A 219 -3.01 25.30 -16.48
CA SER A 219 -1.65 24.72 -16.57
C SER A 219 -1.18 24.10 -15.25
N ILE A 220 -1.45 24.76 -14.11
CA ILE A 220 -1.13 24.22 -12.78
C ILE A 220 -1.98 22.99 -12.46
N ILE A 221 -3.28 22.98 -12.84
CA ILE A 221 -4.15 21.82 -12.66
C ILE A 221 -3.75 20.66 -13.58
N SER A 222 -3.42 20.91 -14.86
CA SER A 222 -2.95 19.87 -15.81
C SER A 222 -1.72 19.13 -15.28
N PHE A 223 -0.76 19.87 -14.70
CA PHE A 223 0.45 19.30 -14.10
C PHE A 223 0.15 18.24 -13.01
N LEU A 224 -0.98 18.34 -12.29
CA LEU A 224 -1.35 17.34 -11.28
C LEU A 224 -1.68 15.98 -11.91
N TYR A 225 -2.18 15.96 -13.15
CA TYR A 225 -2.52 14.75 -13.90
C TYR A 225 -1.30 14.12 -14.58
N ASP A 226 -0.48 14.91 -15.28
CA ASP A 226 0.56 14.42 -16.20
C ASP A 226 2.00 14.74 -15.80
N SER A 227 2.23 15.61 -14.80
CA SER A 227 3.54 16.15 -14.39
C SER A 227 4.29 16.98 -15.45
N GLU A 228 3.66 17.24 -16.60
CA GLU A 228 4.13 18.22 -17.57
C GLU A 228 3.73 19.63 -17.11
N PHE A 229 4.59 20.60 -17.38
CA PHE A 229 4.28 22.00 -17.11
C PHE A 229 4.93 22.84 -18.20
N LYS A 230 4.21 23.84 -18.71
CA LYS A 230 4.70 24.78 -19.73
C LYS A 230 4.93 26.11 -19.05
N PHE A 231 6.18 26.36 -18.67
CA PHE A 231 6.58 27.55 -17.95
C PHE A 231 6.68 28.78 -18.87
N ASP A 232 6.21 29.93 -18.38
CA ASP A 232 6.40 31.25 -18.97
C ASP A 232 7.11 32.15 -17.95
N LEU A 233 8.36 32.53 -18.24
CA LEU A 233 9.19 33.39 -17.41
C LEU A 233 8.58 34.78 -17.17
N ASN A 234 7.66 35.24 -18.02
CA ASN A 234 6.97 36.52 -17.82
C ASN A 234 5.85 36.43 -16.77
N LYS A 235 5.31 35.23 -16.52
CA LYS A 235 4.17 34.97 -15.62
C LYS A 235 4.55 34.28 -14.31
N PHE A 236 5.85 34.11 -14.03
CA PHE A 236 6.31 33.28 -12.91
C PHE A 236 5.71 33.68 -11.55
N GLU A 237 5.61 34.97 -11.24
CA GLU A 237 4.97 35.48 -10.02
C GLU A 237 3.55 34.91 -9.79
N LYS A 238 2.71 34.92 -10.83
CA LYS A 238 1.33 34.42 -10.80
C LYS A 238 1.24 32.90 -10.70
N TYR A 239 2.24 32.19 -11.22
CA TYR A 239 2.38 30.76 -10.95
C TYR A 239 2.73 30.52 -9.48
N PHE A 240 3.70 31.27 -8.91
CA PHE A 240 4.09 31.14 -7.50
C PHE A 240 2.95 31.47 -6.52
N GLU A 241 2.17 32.51 -6.77
CA GLU A 241 0.96 32.85 -5.99
C GLU A 241 0.03 31.63 -5.86
N LEU A 242 -0.43 31.08 -6.99
CA LEU A 242 -1.36 29.95 -6.98
C LEU A 242 -0.72 28.64 -6.49
N ILE A 243 0.59 28.45 -6.70
CA ILE A 243 1.34 27.29 -6.20
C ILE A 243 1.52 27.32 -4.68
N LYS A 244 1.64 28.53 -4.09
CA LYS A 244 1.69 28.76 -2.65
C LYS A 244 0.33 28.44 -2.02
N ASP A 245 -0.76 28.94 -2.61
CA ASP A 245 -2.14 28.63 -2.20
C ASP A 245 -2.45 27.13 -2.30
N PHE A 246 -2.14 26.50 -3.44
CA PHE A 246 -2.35 25.06 -3.67
C PHE A 246 -1.31 24.15 -2.96
N LYS A 247 -0.31 24.72 -2.28
CA LYS A 247 0.74 24.02 -1.50
C LYS A 247 1.54 23.00 -2.35
N LEU A 248 1.89 23.35 -3.59
CA LEU A 248 2.46 22.43 -4.60
C LEU A 248 4.01 22.42 -4.63
N THR A 249 4.64 22.00 -3.53
CA THR A 249 6.11 22.06 -3.35
C THR A 249 6.94 21.48 -4.52
N SER A 250 6.50 20.37 -5.13
CA SER A 250 7.21 19.77 -6.27
C SER A 250 7.21 20.65 -7.53
N LEU A 251 6.15 21.45 -7.73
CA LEU A 251 6.08 22.42 -8.82
C LEU A 251 6.84 23.70 -8.46
N THR A 252 6.85 24.11 -7.18
CA THR A 252 7.70 25.19 -6.67
C THR A 252 9.16 24.95 -7.06
N ILE A 253 9.73 23.80 -6.68
CA ILE A 253 11.13 23.43 -6.96
C ILE A 253 11.39 23.37 -8.47
N LYS A 254 10.43 22.86 -9.26
CA LYS A 254 10.56 22.80 -10.73
C LYS A 254 10.65 24.20 -11.35
N ILE A 255 9.78 25.14 -10.95
CA ILE A 255 9.80 26.51 -11.46
C ILE A 255 11.00 27.30 -10.91
N GLU A 256 11.38 27.14 -9.64
CA GLU A 256 12.61 27.73 -9.10
C GLU A 256 13.83 27.30 -9.90
N LYS A 257 13.90 26.01 -10.28
CA LYS A 257 14.94 25.51 -11.17
C LYS A 257 14.86 26.14 -12.57
N GLU A 258 13.72 26.07 -13.25
CA GLU A 258 13.53 26.58 -14.62
C GLU A 258 13.71 28.11 -14.73
N VAL A 259 13.44 28.86 -13.66
CA VAL A 259 13.82 30.29 -13.53
C VAL A 259 15.35 30.39 -13.41
N SER A 260 15.98 29.64 -12.51
CA SER A 260 17.42 29.74 -12.26
C SER A 260 18.29 29.42 -13.49
N GLU A 261 17.87 28.46 -14.32
CA GLU A 261 18.53 28.12 -15.59
C GLU A 261 18.38 29.22 -16.67
N GLN A 262 17.47 30.18 -16.48
CA GLN A 262 17.23 31.31 -17.39
C GLN A 262 17.76 32.67 -16.86
N ILE A 263 18.34 32.69 -15.66
CA ILE A 263 18.96 33.90 -15.09
C ILE A 263 20.16 34.33 -15.93
N ASN A 264 20.17 35.60 -16.33
CA ASN A 264 21.23 36.22 -17.09
C ASN A 264 21.30 37.73 -16.81
N LYS A 265 22.34 38.40 -17.33
CA LYS A 265 22.61 39.82 -17.06
C LYS A 265 21.49 40.80 -17.48
N LYS A 266 20.50 40.38 -18.28
CA LYS A 266 19.35 41.21 -18.72
C LYS A 266 18.06 41.02 -17.91
N ASN A 267 17.97 39.99 -17.07
CA ASN A 267 16.75 39.69 -16.30
C ASN A 267 17.01 39.45 -14.80
N VAL A 268 18.25 39.24 -14.37
CA VAL A 268 18.59 38.96 -12.96
C VAL A 268 18.07 40.02 -11.98
N ILE A 269 18.04 41.30 -12.36
CA ILE A 269 17.57 42.38 -11.48
C ILE A 269 16.03 42.35 -11.29
N PRO A 270 15.20 42.30 -12.35
CA PRO A 270 13.77 42.00 -12.22
C PRO A 270 13.46 40.68 -11.49
N ILE A 271 14.24 39.61 -11.75
CA ILE A 271 14.02 38.31 -11.08
C ILE A 271 14.38 38.39 -9.60
N TYR A 272 15.42 39.15 -9.21
CA TYR A 272 15.77 39.37 -7.80
C TYR A 272 14.63 40.03 -7.01
N PHE A 273 14.11 41.17 -7.47
CA PHE A 273 13.02 41.84 -6.74
C PHE A 273 11.72 41.04 -6.74
N LYS A 274 11.41 40.32 -7.83
CA LYS A 274 10.29 39.37 -7.85
C LYS A 274 10.52 38.15 -6.95
N SER A 275 11.76 37.70 -6.76
CA SER A 275 12.08 36.60 -5.83
C SER A 275 11.88 37.00 -4.36
N ILE A 276 12.13 38.28 -4.02
CA ILE A 276 11.80 38.85 -2.72
C ILE A 276 10.28 38.90 -2.53
N SER A 277 9.52 39.41 -3.51
CA SER A 277 8.05 39.56 -3.37
C SER A 277 7.29 38.23 -3.29
N ILE A 278 7.83 37.13 -3.82
CA ILE A 278 7.27 35.77 -3.67
C ILE A 278 7.85 35.00 -2.47
N GLU A 279 8.78 35.59 -1.71
CA GLU A 279 9.50 34.98 -0.56
C GLU A 279 10.39 33.77 -0.93
N SER A 280 10.89 33.69 -2.17
CA SER A 280 11.80 32.61 -2.61
C SER A 280 13.25 32.89 -2.21
N ASN A 281 13.64 32.36 -1.05
CA ASN A 281 15.02 32.38 -0.58
C ASN A 281 16.01 31.64 -1.51
N TYR A 282 15.54 30.68 -2.32
CA TYR A 282 16.41 30.01 -3.30
C TYR A 282 16.74 30.97 -4.46
N LEU A 283 15.72 31.59 -5.07
CA LEU A 283 15.93 32.48 -6.21
C LEU A 283 16.65 33.78 -5.80
N SER A 284 16.40 34.32 -4.60
CA SER A 284 17.11 35.51 -4.13
C SER A 284 18.61 35.25 -3.99
N ASN A 285 19.02 34.13 -3.37
CA ASN A 285 20.42 33.74 -3.23
C ASN A 285 21.12 33.47 -4.57
N ILE A 286 20.44 32.80 -5.52
CA ILE A 286 21.01 32.57 -6.87
C ILE A 286 21.18 33.91 -7.60
N CYS A 287 20.19 34.80 -7.56
CA CYS A 287 20.28 36.15 -8.11
C CYS A 287 21.41 36.97 -7.47
N GLU A 288 21.51 36.97 -6.13
CA GLU A 288 22.59 37.64 -5.39
C GLU A 288 23.97 37.19 -5.86
N ASN A 289 24.20 35.87 -5.93
CA ASN A 289 25.50 35.34 -6.32
C ASN A 289 25.82 35.66 -7.79
N PHE A 290 24.83 35.55 -8.69
CA PHE A 290 24.99 35.97 -10.08
C PHE A 290 25.32 37.47 -10.20
N ILE A 291 24.69 38.34 -9.39
CA ILE A 291 24.98 39.77 -9.32
C ILE A 291 26.41 40.00 -8.84
N LYS A 292 26.82 39.37 -7.72
CA LYS A 292 28.16 39.48 -7.13
C LYS A 292 29.27 39.09 -8.13
N GLU A 293 29.05 38.03 -8.91
CA GLU A 293 30.01 37.56 -9.93
C GLU A 293 30.02 38.40 -11.22
N ASN A 294 28.86 38.88 -11.68
CA ASN A 294 28.72 39.50 -13.01
C ASN A 294 28.47 41.02 -12.99
N ILE A 295 28.58 41.69 -11.83
CA ILE A 295 28.23 43.11 -11.62
C ILE A 295 28.76 44.04 -12.72
N ASN A 296 30.02 43.90 -13.14
CA ASN A 296 30.61 44.71 -14.23
C ASN A 296 29.77 44.71 -15.52
N LYS A 297 29.30 43.52 -15.93
CA LYS A 297 28.50 43.31 -17.15
C LYS A 297 27.03 43.69 -16.96
N ILE A 298 26.55 43.68 -15.72
CA ILE A 298 25.18 44.06 -15.34
C ILE A 298 25.04 45.59 -15.34
N ILE A 299 26.04 46.31 -14.78
CA ILE A 299 26.13 47.79 -14.80
C ILE A 299 25.96 48.35 -16.22
N GLU A 300 26.50 47.66 -17.24
CA GLU A 300 26.47 48.08 -18.63
C GLU A 300 25.09 47.91 -19.30
N GLU A 301 24.22 47.02 -18.82
CA GLU A 301 22.90 46.76 -19.40
C GLU A 301 21.92 47.94 -19.21
N LYS A 302 20.91 48.05 -20.10
CA LYS A 302 19.98 49.19 -20.11
C LYS A 302 19.04 49.23 -18.90
N GLN A 303 18.71 48.08 -18.32
CA GLN A 303 17.70 47.92 -17.25
C GLN A 303 18.01 48.70 -15.95
N ILE A 304 19.27 49.11 -15.73
CA ILE A 304 19.63 49.94 -14.57
C ILE A 304 19.09 51.38 -14.69
N GLY A 305 18.72 51.85 -15.89
CA GLY A 305 18.02 53.12 -16.04
C GLY A 305 16.56 53.13 -15.55
N SER A 306 16.03 51.98 -15.14
CA SER A 306 14.61 51.79 -14.77
C SER A 306 14.37 51.29 -13.34
N ILE A 307 15.42 51.08 -12.54
CA ILE A 307 15.28 50.73 -11.12
C ILE A 307 15.12 51.97 -10.23
N ASN A 308 14.34 51.86 -9.16
CA ASN A 308 14.06 52.94 -8.20
C ASN A 308 15.11 53.02 -7.05
N ASN A 309 15.07 54.06 -6.23
CA ASN A 309 16.08 54.31 -5.18
C ASN A 309 16.18 53.17 -4.13
N LYS A 310 15.07 52.47 -3.82
CA LYS A 310 15.09 51.33 -2.89
C LYS A 310 15.77 50.12 -3.53
N GLU A 311 15.43 49.82 -4.78
CA GLU A 311 16.07 48.77 -5.57
C GLU A 311 17.56 49.04 -5.79
N LEU A 312 17.95 50.30 -6.00
CA LEU A 312 19.35 50.71 -6.09
C LEU A 312 20.09 50.49 -4.76
N THR A 313 19.46 50.84 -3.63
CA THR A 313 20.02 50.63 -2.29
C THR A 313 20.26 49.15 -1.99
N GLU A 314 19.30 48.28 -2.31
CA GLU A 314 19.43 46.83 -2.20
C GLU A 314 20.62 46.30 -3.02
N ILE A 315 20.73 46.69 -4.30
CA ILE A 315 21.86 46.28 -5.16
C ILE A 315 23.20 46.80 -4.60
N ILE A 316 23.24 47.99 -4.02
CA ILE A 316 24.45 48.52 -3.37
C ILE A 316 24.85 47.67 -2.15
N GLN A 317 23.89 47.22 -1.32
CA GLN A 317 24.18 46.30 -0.20
C GLN A 317 24.75 44.96 -0.69
N ILE A 318 24.16 44.38 -1.76
CA ILE A 318 24.68 43.16 -2.41
C ILE A 318 26.15 43.36 -2.83
N ILE A 319 26.48 44.50 -3.44
CA ILE A 319 27.85 44.83 -3.87
C ILE A 319 28.79 45.04 -2.68
N GLN A 320 28.35 45.67 -1.60
CA GLN A 320 29.14 45.86 -0.38
C GLN A 320 29.59 44.52 0.25
N SER A 321 28.86 43.42 0.01
CA SER A 321 29.21 42.07 0.49
C SER A 321 30.32 41.36 -0.32
N THR A 322 30.63 41.81 -1.54
CA THR A 322 31.68 41.21 -2.41
C THR A 322 33.11 41.36 -1.83
N PRO A 323 34.15 40.67 -2.31
CA PRO A 323 35.54 40.89 -1.86
C PRO A 323 36.02 42.35 -1.97
N LYS A 324 37.11 42.73 -1.26
CA LYS A 324 37.48 44.16 -1.06
C LYS A 324 37.94 44.90 -2.33
N GLU A 325 38.56 44.21 -3.28
CA GLU A 325 39.19 44.87 -4.42
C GLU A 325 38.14 45.44 -5.39
N ASN A 326 38.33 46.68 -5.82
CA ASN A 326 37.47 47.45 -6.72
C ASN A 326 36.03 47.80 -6.25
N ARG A 327 35.57 47.43 -5.05
CA ARG A 327 34.21 47.76 -4.54
C ARG A 327 33.78 49.21 -4.79
N ILE A 328 34.64 50.17 -4.41
CA ILE A 328 34.36 51.61 -4.48
C ILE A 328 34.17 52.04 -5.95
N ASN A 329 35.03 51.57 -6.85
CA ASN A 329 34.95 51.85 -8.28
C ASN A 329 33.68 51.26 -8.91
N LEU A 330 33.23 50.08 -8.46
CA LEU A 330 32.00 49.43 -8.92
C LEU A 330 30.75 50.19 -8.46
N ILE A 331 30.68 50.58 -7.19
CA ILE A 331 29.57 51.38 -6.64
C ILE A 331 29.50 52.75 -7.34
N TRP A 332 30.66 53.40 -7.57
CA TRP A 332 30.72 54.65 -8.31
C TRP A 332 30.27 54.50 -9.78
N LYS A 333 30.74 53.46 -10.50
CA LYS A 333 30.30 53.19 -11.88
C LYS A 333 28.79 52.93 -11.93
N LEU A 334 28.24 52.13 -11.01
CA LEU A 334 26.80 51.88 -10.89
C LEU A 334 26.03 53.19 -10.66
N ALA A 335 26.45 54.03 -9.73
CA ALA A 335 25.76 55.29 -9.40
C ALA A 335 25.78 56.28 -10.58
N GLN A 336 26.90 56.39 -11.31
CA GLN A 336 26.99 57.23 -12.52
C GLN A 336 26.14 56.66 -13.66
N ASP A 337 26.20 55.36 -13.94
CA ASP A 337 25.42 54.74 -15.02
C ASP A 337 23.92 54.75 -14.71
N TRP A 338 23.50 54.56 -13.45
CA TRP A 338 22.11 54.77 -13.02
C TRP A 338 21.69 56.22 -13.25
N LYS A 339 22.42 57.20 -12.73
CA LYS A 339 22.14 58.64 -12.88
C LYS A 339 22.06 59.08 -14.36
N ASN A 340 22.90 58.51 -15.22
CA ASN A 340 22.91 58.79 -16.65
C ASN A 340 21.75 58.10 -17.40
N LYS A 341 21.49 56.82 -17.12
CA LYS A 341 20.43 56.04 -17.80
C LYS A 341 19.04 56.44 -17.32
N PHE A 342 18.85 56.77 -16.05
CA PHE A 342 17.62 57.34 -15.49
C PHE A 342 17.25 58.66 -16.17
N LYS A 343 18.23 59.57 -16.34
CA LYS A 343 18.07 60.81 -17.12
C LYS A 343 17.72 60.57 -18.60
N GLN A 344 18.18 59.47 -19.20
CA GLN A 344 17.82 59.12 -20.58
C GLN A 344 16.40 58.52 -20.67
N SER A 345 16.06 57.57 -19.81
CA SER A 345 14.73 56.94 -19.77
C SER A 345 13.61 57.95 -19.50
N ASN A 346 13.86 58.90 -18.58
CA ASN A 346 12.85 59.88 -18.16
C ASN A 346 12.79 61.15 -19.04
N LYS A 347 13.53 61.23 -20.15
CA LYS A 347 13.43 62.36 -21.11
C LYS A 347 12.00 62.61 -21.62
N ASN A 348 11.19 61.56 -21.74
CA ASN A 348 9.81 61.66 -22.20
C ASN A 348 8.82 62.15 -21.13
N LEU A 349 9.23 62.15 -19.84
CA LEU A 349 8.47 62.75 -18.74
C LEU A 349 8.84 64.23 -18.56
N ILE A 350 10.13 64.57 -18.72
CA ILE A 350 10.64 65.95 -18.64
C ILE A 350 9.96 66.89 -19.66
N ASN A 351 9.51 66.36 -20.81
CA ASN A 351 8.84 67.14 -21.85
C ASN A 351 7.29 67.17 -21.74
N LYS A 352 6.69 66.82 -20.59
CA LYS A 352 5.25 67.04 -20.33
C LYS A 352 5.02 67.69 -18.97
N GLU A 353 4.80 68.99 -18.98
CA GLU A 353 4.47 69.78 -17.80
C GLU A 353 3.16 69.33 -17.15
N LYS A 354 3.23 68.74 -15.95
CA LYS A 354 2.69 69.33 -14.71
C LYS A 354 2.92 68.40 -13.51
N TYR A 355 3.35 68.99 -12.40
CA TYR A 355 3.54 68.38 -11.08
C TYR A 355 4.41 67.11 -11.03
N ILE A 356 5.72 67.33 -10.84
CA ILE A 356 6.57 66.46 -10.03
C ILE A 356 6.95 67.28 -8.78
N ASP A 357 6.87 66.66 -7.60
CA ASP A 357 7.02 67.35 -6.32
C ASP A 357 8.50 67.75 -6.07
N PRO A 358 8.82 69.02 -5.74
CA PRO A 358 10.20 69.46 -5.50
C PRO A 358 10.97 68.62 -4.48
N ILE A 359 10.28 68.02 -3.50
CA ILE A 359 10.88 67.19 -2.44
C ILE A 359 11.75 66.07 -3.02
N GLN A 360 11.27 65.35 -4.04
CA GLN A 360 12.00 64.22 -4.64
C GLN A 360 13.30 64.64 -5.35
N ILE A 361 13.38 65.88 -5.84
CA ILE A 361 14.60 66.43 -6.45
C ILE A 361 15.56 66.93 -5.37
N GLN A 362 15.05 67.41 -4.22
CA GLN A 362 15.87 67.81 -3.08
C GLN A 362 16.57 66.58 -2.46
N GLU A 363 15.83 65.50 -2.20
CA GLU A 363 16.34 64.26 -1.62
C GLU A 363 17.47 63.65 -2.48
N ILE A 364 17.24 63.49 -3.79
CA ILE A 364 18.23 62.95 -4.73
C ILE A 364 19.50 63.82 -4.82
N ASN A 365 19.40 65.15 -4.63
CA ASN A 365 20.58 66.02 -4.63
C ASN A 365 21.35 65.99 -3.31
N ASN A 366 20.66 65.85 -2.17
CA ASN A 366 21.29 65.73 -0.86
C ASN A 366 22.12 64.44 -0.76
N GLU A 367 21.55 63.29 -1.16
CA GLU A 367 22.26 62.00 -1.21
C GLU A 367 23.54 62.06 -2.08
N ILE A 368 23.55 62.92 -3.11
CA ILE A 368 24.72 63.12 -3.99
C ILE A 368 25.80 64.01 -3.34
N GLN A 369 25.46 64.90 -2.40
CA GLN A 369 26.46 65.72 -1.70
C GLN A 369 27.28 64.92 -0.68
N ASP A 370 26.66 63.98 0.04
CA ASP A 370 27.36 63.14 1.01
C ASP A 370 28.47 62.29 0.36
N PHE A 371 28.25 61.80 -0.87
CA PHE A 371 29.28 61.10 -1.64
C PHE A 371 30.45 62.00 -2.11
N HIS A 372 30.27 63.32 -2.20
CA HIS A 372 31.36 64.24 -2.54
C HIS A 372 32.31 64.49 -1.35
N LEU A 373 31.76 64.69 -0.15
CA LEU A 373 32.52 64.96 1.08
C LEU A 373 33.51 63.84 1.44
N ILE A 374 33.21 62.59 1.06
CA ILE A 374 34.08 61.43 1.27
C ILE A 374 35.30 61.44 0.32
N ILE A 375 35.19 62.05 -0.86
CA ILE A 375 36.24 62.01 -1.91
C ILE A 375 37.28 63.11 -1.71
N ASP A 376 36.88 64.33 -1.32
CA ASP A 376 37.81 65.46 -1.24
C ASP A 376 38.79 65.36 -0.05
N ASN A 377 38.44 64.61 1.00
CA ASN A 377 39.35 64.30 2.10
C ASN A 377 40.54 63.39 1.70
N ILE A 378 40.48 62.71 0.55
CA ILE A 378 41.51 61.73 0.12
C ILE A 378 42.63 62.37 -0.73
N LYS A 379 42.50 63.63 -1.14
CA LYS A 379 43.40 64.28 -2.13
C LYS A 379 44.44 65.26 -1.57
N ASN A 380 44.35 65.65 -0.29
CA ASN A 380 44.97 66.90 0.19
C ASN A 380 46.30 66.76 0.97
N GLU A 381 46.94 65.59 1.00
CA GLU A 381 48.24 65.40 1.66
C GLU A 381 49.42 65.42 0.66
N GLY A 382 50.03 66.60 0.44
CA GLY A 382 51.25 66.71 -0.39
C GLY A 382 51.90 68.10 -0.46
N PHE A 383 53.20 68.17 -0.11
CA PHE A 383 54.09 69.36 -0.17
C PHE A 383 53.73 70.49 0.83
N ILE A 384 54.61 71.45 1.22
CA ILE A 384 55.71 72.18 0.54
C ILE A 384 56.82 72.60 1.56
N SER A 385 58.10 72.76 1.15
CA SER A 385 58.95 73.97 1.41
C SER A 385 60.45 73.84 1.06
N ASN A 386 61.10 75.00 0.81
CA ASN A 386 62.49 75.20 0.35
C ASN A 386 63.39 75.83 1.45
N ASN A 387 64.73 75.94 1.23
CA ASN A 387 65.48 77.23 1.19
C ASN A 387 67.03 77.09 1.17
N SER A 388 67.75 78.22 1.00
CA SER A 388 69.21 78.30 0.72
C SER A 388 69.97 79.48 1.41
N ARG A 389 71.29 79.28 1.65
CA ARG A 389 72.52 80.17 1.51
C ARG A 389 72.34 81.70 1.22
N ILE A 390 73.21 82.69 1.55
CA ILE A 390 74.68 82.85 1.91
C ILE A 390 74.92 84.34 2.43
N GLN A 391 76.05 84.94 2.93
CA GLN A 391 77.44 84.59 3.35
C GLN A 391 78.15 85.73 4.20
N ASN A 392 79.32 85.40 4.79
CA ASN A 392 80.43 86.11 5.50
C ASN A 392 80.90 87.60 5.25
N ASN A 393 81.48 88.20 6.33
CA ASN A 393 82.71 89.08 6.45
C ASN A 393 82.81 90.47 5.75
N PRO A 394 83.80 91.39 6.08
CA PRO A 394 84.84 91.44 7.14
C PRO A 394 84.80 92.70 8.09
N ILE A 395 85.88 93.51 8.24
CA ILE A 395 86.25 94.34 9.43
C ILE A 395 86.60 95.83 9.09
N LEU A 396 86.41 96.76 10.05
CA LEU A 396 86.68 98.23 9.98
C LEU A 396 87.43 98.80 11.22
N SER A 397 87.66 100.13 11.29
CA SER A 397 88.58 100.84 12.23
C SER A 397 88.05 100.99 13.67
N PRO A 398 88.84 101.48 14.67
CA PRO A 398 88.41 101.52 16.08
C PRO A 398 87.14 102.34 16.37
N THR A 399 86.91 103.46 15.68
CA THR A 399 85.66 104.23 15.81
C THR A 399 84.49 103.46 15.20
N ASP A 400 84.71 102.89 14.02
CA ASP A 400 83.75 101.99 13.35
C ASP A 400 83.51 100.74 14.18
N GLN A 401 84.46 100.26 14.99
CA GLN A 401 84.30 99.10 15.86
C GLN A 401 83.34 99.38 17.00
N LEU A 402 83.37 100.57 17.62
CA LEU A 402 82.35 100.92 18.62
C LEU A 402 80.98 101.08 17.96
N GLN A 403 80.92 101.64 16.76
CA GLN A 403 79.68 101.79 16.00
C GLN A 403 79.13 100.42 15.51
N LEU A 404 80.00 99.51 15.07
CA LEU A 404 79.71 98.13 14.66
C LEU A 404 79.39 97.22 15.86
N ILE A 405 79.96 97.47 17.04
CA ILE A 405 79.58 96.79 18.28
C ILE A 405 78.19 97.24 18.71
N ASN A 406 77.87 98.54 18.62
CA ASN A 406 76.52 99.02 18.90
C ASN A 406 75.50 98.51 17.87
N GLN A 407 75.83 98.55 16.58
CA GLN A 407 75.01 97.97 15.52
C GLN A 407 74.82 96.47 15.71
N LYS A 408 75.88 95.70 15.99
CA LYS A 408 75.78 94.26 16.31
C LYS A 408 74.99 94.01 17.59
N ASN A 409 75.09 94.87 18.60
CA ASN A 409 74.26 94.76 19.81
C ASN A 409 72.79 95.04 19.49
N GLU A 410 72.47 95.96 18.57
CA GLU A 410 71.10 96.16 18.09
C GLU A 410 70.61 94.98 17.24
N GLU A 411 71.43 94.48 16.31
CA GLU A 411 71.14 93.28 15.50
C GLU A 411 70.92 92.05 16.40
N LEU A 412 71.78 91.82 17.38
CA LEU A 412 71.66 90.75 18.37
C LEU A 412 70.43 90.95 19.27
N ASN A 413 70.05 92.18 19.61
CA ASN A 413 68.80 92.48 20.32
C ASN A 413 67.56 92.25 19.43
N GLN A 414 67.63 92.56 18.14
CA GLN A 414 66.59 92.25 17.16
C GLN A 414 66.48 90.73 16.93
N GLU A 415 67.60 90.02 16.87
CA GLU A 415 67.64 88.57 16.75
C GLU A 415 67.13 87.89 18.03
N ASN A 416 67.50 88.35 19.22
CA ASN A 416 66.90 87.89 20.48
C ASN A 416 65.39 88.18 20.54
N LYS A 417 64.90 89.30 19.97
CA LYS A 417 63.46 89.56 19.79
C LYS A 417 62.82 88.62 18.77
N LYS A 418 63.51 88.24 17.68
CA LYS A 418 63.04 87.23 16.70
C LYS A 418 63.00 85.82 17.31
N LEU A 419 64.05 85.42 18.06
CA LEU A 419 64.13 84.16 18.79
C LEU A 419 63.05 84.06 19.87
N LYS A 420 62.86 85.09 20.72
CA LYS A 420 61.75 85.11 21.70
C LYS A 420 60.37 85.00 21.03
N LYS A 421 60.19 85.53 19.80
CA LYS A 421 58.97 85.32 19.00
C LYS A 421 58.88 83.92 18.36
N LYS A 422 60.02 83.30 17.99
CA LYS A 422 60.10 81.93 17.46
C LYS A 422 59.79 80.90 18.54
N ASN A 423 60.41 81.01 19.72
CA ASN A 423 60.13 80.16 20.86
C ASN A 423 58.64 80.25 21.24
N LYS A 424 58.08 81.46 21.42
CA LYS A 424 56.62 81.63 21.66
C LYS A 424 55.69 81.10 20.56
N ARG A 425 56.19 80.80 19.36
CA ARG A 425 55.44 80.05 18.32
C ARG A 425 55.61 78.55 18.49
N GLN A 426 56.83 78.08 18.79
CA GLN A 426 57.10 76.67 19.08
C GLN A 426 56.37 76.20 20.35
N ASP A 427 56.35 77.00 21.42
CA ASP A 427 55.60 76.73 22.66
C ASP A 427 54.10 76.50 22.37
N LYS A 428 53.52 77.30 21.48
CA LYS A 428 52.11 77.14 21.03
C LYS A 428 51.90 75.89 20.19
N ILE A 429 52.84 75.56 19.30
CA ILE A 429 52.77 74.33 18.48
C ILE A 429 52.90 73.09 19.38
N ILE A 430 53.77 73.13 20.40
CA ILE A 430 53.90 72.08 21.42
C ILE A 430 52.58 71.93 22.18
N GLN A 431 51.99 73.02 22.70
CA GLN A 431 50.69 72.98 23.38
C GLN A 431 49.56 72.42 22.48
N GLN A 432 49.56 72.74 21.18
CA GLN A 432 48.60 72.15 20.24
C GLN A 432 48.84 70.65 20.03
N LYS A 433 50.10 70.22 19.91
CA LYS A 433 50.44 68.79 19.78
C LYS A 433 50.21 68.00 21.06
N ASP A 434 50.38 68.59 22.25
CA ASP A 434 49.99 67.98 23.52
C ASP A 434 48.46 67.82 23.60
N GLN A 435 47.69 68.77 23.10
CA GLN A 435 46.22 68.66 23.01
C GLN A 435 45.80 67.54 22.04
N GLU A 436 46.38 67.48 20.84
CA GLU A 436 46.15 66.37 19.89
C GLU A 436 46.53 65.00 20.49
N ILE A 437 47.71 64.89 21.11
CA ILE A 437 48.17 63.64 21.77
C ILE A 437 47.21 63.20 22.87
N ASN A 438 46.66 64.14 23.64
CA ASN A 438 45.69 63.80 24.69
C ASN A 438 44.31 63.43 24.13
N GLN A 439 43.88 64.01 23.01
CA GLN A 439 42.69 63.54 22.27
C GLN A 439 42.91 62.12 21.73
N PHE A 440 44.03 61.84 21.06
CA PHE A 440 44.34 60.49 20.56
C PHE A 440 44.41 59.44 21.67
N LYS A 441 44.97 59.77 22.85
CA LYS A 441 44.94 58.89 24.03
C LYS A 441 43.51 58.55 24.48
N GLN A 442 42.61 59.53 24.51
CA GLN A 442 41.21 59.30 24.85
C GLN A 442 40.52 58.40 23.81
N THR A 443 40.76 58.64 22.52
CA THR A 443 40.21 57.79 21.44
C THR A 443 40.74 56.35 21.51
N ILE A 444 42.03 56.15 21.77
CA ILE A 444 42.62 54.82 21.97
C ILE A 444 41.95 54.12 23.16
N GLN A 445 41.82 54.81 24.31
CA GLN A 445 41.20 54.24 25.50
C GLN A 445 39.71 53.86 25.28
N GLN A 446 38.98 54.64 24.49
CA GLN A 446 37.61 54.30 24.06
C GLN A 446 37.60 53.06 23.14
N LYS A 447 38.53 52.95 22.19
CA LYS A 447 38.64 51.79 21.30
C LYS A 447 39.09 50.53 22.03
N ASP A 448 39.94 50.62 23.05
CA ASP A 448 40.25 49.49 23.93
C ASP A 448 39.01 49.00 24.71
N GLN A 449 38.12 49.92 25.14
CA GLN A 449 36.86 49.56 25.78
C GLN A 449 35.90 48.86 24.79
N GLU A 450 35.72 49.39 23.57
CA GLU A 450 34.95 48.74 22.50
C GLU A 450 35.49 47.34 22.18
N ILE A 451 36.81 47.20 22.01
CA ILE A 451 37.48 45.93 21.73
C ILE A 451 37.21 44.90 22.85
N ASN A 452 37.22 45.34 24.11
CA ASN A 452 36.97 44.44 25.24
C ASN A 452 35.48 44.06 25.37
N GLN A 453 34.54 44.94 25.05
CA GLN A 453 33.12 44.61 24.91
C GLN A 453 32.88 43.60 23.78
N LEU A 454 33.51 43.80 22.62
CA LEU A 454 33.42 42.87 21.48
C LEU A 454 34.01 41.50 21.81
N LYS A 455 35.14 41.42 22.52
CA LYS A 455 35.69 40.14 23.02
C LYS A 455 34.71 39.40 23.94
N GLN A 456 34.05 40.10 24.86
CA GLN A 456 33.04 39.49 25.74
C GLN A 456 31.83 38.98 24.94
N SER A 457 31.37 39.75 23.94
CA SER A 457 30.27 39.33 23.06
C SER A 457 30.63 38.10 22.22
N ILE A 458 31.85 38.03 21.67
CA ILE A 458 32.36 36.85 20.97
C ILE A 458 32.39 35.63 21.91
N GLN A 459 32.92 35.79 23.13
CA GLN A 459 32.99 34.71 24.11
C GLN A 459 31.60 34.19 24.54
N GLN A 460 30.59 35.07 24.61
CA GLN A 460 29.18 34.67 24.81
C GLN A 460 28.64 33.89 23.61
N LYS A 461 28.93 34.33 22.38
CA LYS A 461 28.52 33.61 21.17
C LYS A 461 29.21 32.27 20.99
N ASP A 462 30.46 32.12 21.40
CA ASP A 462 31.13 30.81 21.46
C ASP A 462 30.44 29.86 22.45
N GLN A 463 29.95 30.37 23.59
CA GLN A 463 29.16 29.57 24.55
C GLN A 463 27.81 29.15 23.97
N GLU A 464 27.07 30.06 23.32
CA GLU A 464 25.82 29.72 22.59
C GLU A 464 26.08 28.66 21.50
N ILE A 465 27.11 28.85 20.67
CA ILE A 465 27.50 27.90 19.61
C ILE A 465 27.80 26.52 20.19
N ASN A 466 28.45 26.43 21.35
CA ASN A 466 28.75 25.16 22.00
C ASN A 466 27.51 24.49 22.62
N GLN A 467 26.55 25.28 23.14
CA GLN A 467 25.23 24.76 23.55
C GLN A 467 24.44 24.23 22.34
N PHE A 468 24.43 24.96 21.22
CA PHE A 468 23.79 24.50 19.99
C PHE A 468 24.44 23.22 19.43
N LYS A 469 25.78 23.09 19.47
CA LYS A 469 26.48 21.84 19.09
C LYS A 469 26.04 20.65 19.96
N GLN A 470 25.93 20.83 21.28
CA GLN A 470 25.45 19.78 22.19
C GLN A 470 23.99 19.39 21.90
N SER A 471 23.13 20.38 21.64
CA SER A 471 21.72 20.16 21.25
C SER A 471 21.60 19.40 19.92
N ILE A 472 22.40 19.76 18.91
CA ILE A 472 22.48 19.03 17.63
C ILE A 472 22.93 17.59 17.87
N GLN A 473 23.98 17.36 18.66
CA GLN A 473 24.48 16.02 18.95
C GLN A 473 23.44 15.14 19.69
N GLN A 474 22.64 15.72 20.59
CA GLN A 474 21.51 15.04 21.21
C GLN A 474 20.41 14.71 20.18
N LYS A 475 20.10 15.63 19.26
CA LYS A 475 19.13 15.36 18.18
C LYS A 475 19.62 14.33 17.17
N ASP A 476 20.91 14.25 16.89
CA ASP A 476 21.48 13.15 16.10
C ASP A 476 21.34 11.79 16.79
N GLN A 477 21.48 11.73 18.12
CA GLN A 477 21.22 10.52 18.91
C GLN A 477 19.73 10.12 18.86
N GLU A 478 18.80 11.06 19.07
CA GLU A 478 17.36 10.83 18.89
C GLU A 478 17.03 10.34 17.48
N ILE A 479 17.55 11.00 16.45
CA ILE A 479 17.37 10.62 15.03
C ILE A 479 17.87 9.20 14.78
N ASN A 480 18.99 8.78 15.38
CA ASN A 480 19.53 7.43 15.22
C ASN A 480 18.70 6.38 15.98
N GLN A 481 18.14 6.70 17.16
CA GLN A 481 17.15 5.85 17.84
C GLN A 481 15.87 5.71 16.99
N PHE A 482 15.36 6.80 16.41
CA PHE A 482 14.21 6.75 15.51
C PHE A 482 14.49 5.95 14.23
N LYS A 483 15.69 6.02 13.64
CA LYS A 483 16.09 5.15 12.52
C LYS A 483 16.04 3.67 12.89
N GLN A 484 16.57 3.28 14.05
CA GLN A 484 16.52 1.90 14.53
C GLN A 484 15.07 1.43 14.76
N SER A 485 14.24 2.27 15.38
CA SER A 485 12.81 1.97 15.60
C SER A 485 12.05 1.82 14.28
N ILE A 486 12.32 2.69 13.28
CA ILE A 486 11.74 2.55 11.93
C ILE A 486 12.19 1.23 11.29
N GLN A 487 13.47 0.88 11.35
CA GLN A 487 14.00 -0.36 10.78
C GLN A 487 13.36 -1.62 11.42
N GLN A 488 13.10 -1.60 12.74
CA GLN A 488 12.35 -2.66 13.42
C GLN A 488 10.89 -2.72 12.93
N LYS A 489 10.23 -1.57 12.75
CA LYS A 489 8.86 -1.52 12.22
C LYS A 489 8.77 -1.92 10.75
N ASP A 490 9.80 -1.67 9.93
CA ASP A 490 9.87 -2.19 8.56
C ASP A 490 10.02 -3.73 8.55
N GLN A 491 10.76 -4.31 9.50
CA GLN A 491 10.83 -5.77 9.68
C GLN A 491 9.47 -6.35 10.10
N GLU A 492 8.77 -5.74 11.08
CA GLU A 492 7.41 -6.13 11.46
C GLU A 492 6.44 -6.03 10.27
N ILE A 493 6.45 -4.91 9.52
CA ILE A 493 5.63 -4.71 8.32
C ILE A 493 5.88 -5.80 7.28
N ASN A 494 7.15 -6.22 7.08
CA ASN A 494 7.48 -7.28 6.14
C ASN A 494 7.01 -8.67 6.64
N GLN A 495 7.06 -8.96 7.95
CA GLN A 495 6.44 -10.15 8.53
C GLN A 495 4.91 -10.14 8.38
N PHE A 496 4.27 -8.98 8.60
CA PHE A 496 2.83 -8.83 8.38
C PHE A 496 2.44 -8.98 6.90
N LYS A 497 3.22 -8.44 5.95
CA LYS A 497 3.02 -8.65 4.50
C LYS A 497 3.10 -10.13 4.13
N GLN A 498 4.07 -10.88 4.65
CA GLN A 498 4.15 -12.33 4.45
C GLN A 498 2.94 -13.07 5.05
N SER A 499 2.49 -12.68 6.25
CA SER A 499 1.31 -13.23 6.91
C SER A 499 0.01 -12.93 6.13
N ILE A 500 -0.13 -11.72 5.58
CA ILE A 500 -1.22 -11.33 4.69
C ILE A 500 -1.19 -12.19 3.41
N GLN A 501 -0.04 -12.31 2.73
CA GLN A 501 0.07 -13.14 1.53
C GLN A 501 -0.29 -14.61 1.78
N GLN A 502 0.10 -15.17 2.93
CA GLN A 502 -0.31 -16.51 3.35
C GLN A 502 -1.82 -16.61 3.64
N LYS A 503 -2.43 -15.59 4.24
CA LYS A 503 -3.89 -15.51 4.46
C LYS A 503 -4.64 -15.37 3.15
N GLU A 504 -4.19 -14.53 2.22
CA GLU A 504 -4.75 -14.39 0.88
C GLU A 504 -4.69 -15.71 0.11
N ASN A 505 -3.57 -16.43 0.15
CA ASN A 505 -3.45 -17.76 -0.45
C ASN A 505 -4.40 -18.79 0.18
N LYS A 506 -4.66 -18.70 1.50
CA LYS A 506 -5.69 -19.52 2.17
C LYS A 506 -7.11 -19.10 1.78
N ILE A 507 -7.40 -17.80 1.71
CA ILE A 507 -8.67 -17.22 1.27
C ILE A 507 -8.95 -17.60 -0.19
N GLN A 508 -7.96 -17.61 -1.07
CA GLN A 508 -8.15 -18.00 -2.47
C GLN A 508 -8.42 -19.51 -2.59
N LYS A 509 -7.72 -20.35 -1.82
CA LYS A 509 -8.05 -21.78 -1.71
C LYS A 509 -9.46 -22.02 -1.16
N GLN A 510 -9.90 -21.23 -0.17
CA GLN A 510 -11.27 -21.27 0.34
C GLN A 510 -12.30 -20.76 -0.67
N LYS A 511 -12.03 -19.66 -1.40
CA LYS A 511 -12.88 -19.15 -2.49
C LYS A 511 -13.03 -20.18 -3.61
N ASN A 512 -11.98 -20.92 -3.96
CA ASN A 512 -12.06 -22.02 -4.92
C ASN A 512 -12.96 -23.16 -4.39
N LYS A 513 -12.76 -23.61 -3.14
CA LYS A 513 -13.67 -24.59 -2.51
C LYS A 513 -15.12 -24.10 -2.43
N ILE A 514 -15.36 -22.81 -2.16
CA ILE A 514 -16.70 -22.21 -2.17
C ILE A 514 -17.28 -22.19 -3.59
N LYS A 515 -16.47 -21.96 -4.64
CA LYS A 515 -16.91 -22.12 -6.04
C LYS A 515 -17.24 -23.57 -6.41
N GLU A 516 -16.53 -24.55 -5.86
CA GLU A 516 -16.79 -25.98 -6.05
C GLU A 516 -18.06 -26.44 -5.30
N ILE A 517 -18.30 -25.88 -4.11
CA ILE A 517 -19.46 -26.18 -3.25
C ILE A 517 -20.71 -25.40 -3.68
N LYS A 518 -20.61 -24.19 -4.27
CA LYS A 518 -21.78 -23.37 -4.62
C LYS A 518 -22.77 -24.08 -5.56
N PRO A 519 -22.36 -24.77 -6.63
CA PRO A 519 -23.28 -25.59 -7.44
C PRO A 519 -23.93 -26.72 -6.65
N GLN A 520 -23.20 -27.31 -5.69
CA GLN A 520 -23.74 -28.34 -4.80
C GLN A 520 -24.77 -27.75 -3.82
N LEU A 521 -24.55 -26.53 -3.33
CA LEU A 521 -25.52 -25.78 -2.53
C LEU A 521 -26.73 -25.34 -3.35
N GLU A 522 -26.58 -24.93 -4.61
CA GLU A 522 -27.72 -24.60 -5.48
C GLU A 522 -28.55 -25.86 -5.80
N ILE A 523 -27.90 -27.02 -5.96
CA ILE A 523 -28.57 -28.32 -6.02
C ILE A 523 -29.28 -28.62 -4.70
N PHE A 524 -28.59 -28.57 -3.56
CA PHE A 524 -29.17 -28.85 -2.24
C PHE A 524 -30.27 -27.86 -1.84
N GLU A 525 -30.22 -26.58 -2.22
CA GLU A 525 -31.30 -25.63 -2.02
C GLU A 525 -32.51 -25.95 -2.92
N SER A 526 -32.28 -26.41 -4.16
CA SER A 526 -33.37 -26.92 -4.99
C SER A 526 -34.00 -28.19 -4.40
N GLU A 527 -33.18 -29.10 -3.86
CA GLU A 527 -33.62 -30.32 -3.18
C GLU A 527 -34.30 -30.04 -1.85
N ILE A 528 -33.86 -29.05 -1.07
CA ILE A 528 -34.48 -28.60 0.19
C ILE A 528 -35.78 -27.85 -0.09
N LYS A 529 -35.87 -27.07 -1.16
CA LYS A 529 -37.13 -26.43 -1.60
C LYS A 529 -38.14 -27.49 -2.06
N VAL A 530 -37.67 -28.53 -2.76
CA VAL A 530 -38.43 -29.75 -3.05
C VAL A 530 -38.75 -30.54 -1.78
N HIS A 531 -37.87 -30.60 -0.77
CA HIS A 531 -38.12 -31.32 0.47
C HIS A 531 -39.11 -30.63 1.39
N LYS A 532 -39.07 -29.29 1.50
CA LYS A 532 -40.06 -28.50 2.26
C LYS A 532 -41.45 -28.63 1.64
N THR A 533 -41.54 -28.50 0.32
CA THR A 533 -42.79 -28.76 -0.40
C THR A 533 -43.22 -30.22 -0.34
N LEU A 534 -42.29 -31.18 -0.22
CA LEU A 534 -42.61 -32.59 0.10
C LEU A 534 -43.03 -32.79 1.56
N GLU A 535 -42.56 -32.00 2.51
CA GLU A 535 -42.94 -32.12 3.92
C GLU A 535 -44.35 -31.56 4.13
N ASP A 536 -44.64 -30.39 3.56
CA ASP A 536 -46.00 -29.86 3.39
C ASP A 536 -46.92 -30.86 2.67
N PHE A 537 -46.43 -31.52 1.61
CA PHE A 537 -47.21 -32.47 0.81
C PHE A 537 -47.32 -33.88 1.44
N ILE A 538 -46.38 -34.31 2.28
CA ILE A 538 -46.48 -35.55 3.08
C ILE A 538 -47.53 -35.36 4.17
N ASN A 539 -47.56 -34.20 4.82
CA ASN A 539 -48.62 -33.81 5.76
C ASN A 539 -50.00 -33.77 5.09
N GLN A 540 -50.07 -33.44 3.79
CA GLN A 540 -51.28 -33.61 2.98
C GLN A 540 -51.57 -35.08 2.67
N ILE A 541 -50.61 -35.88 2.17
CA ILE A 541 -50.79 -37.31 1.83
C ILE A 541 -51.26 -38.17 3.02
N SER A 542 -50.86 -37.85 4.25
CA SER A 542 -51.38 -38.54 5.45
C SER A 542 -52.90 -38.48 5.56
N ASN A 543 -53.56 -37.54 4.87
CA ASN A 543 -55.00 -37.45 4.73
C ASN A 543 -55.44 -37.52 3.25
N LEU A 544 -55.92 -38.70 2.79
CA LEU A 544 -57.08 -38.92 1.89
C LEU A 544 -56.96 -40.06 0.86
N ASN A 545 -58.12 -40.40 0.29
CA ASN A 545 -58.43 -41.62 -0.47
C ASN A 545 -58.21 -41.49 -1.99
N LYS A 546 -58.05 -42.67 -2.64
CA LYS A 546 -58.18 -43.00 -4.09
C LYS A 546 -57.30 -42.23 -5.10
N ASN A 547 -57.18 -40.91 -5.00
CA ASN A 547 -56.36 -40.07 -5.90
C ASN A 547 -54.86 -40.26 -5.64
N SER A 548 -54.49 -40.61 -4.41
CA SER A 548 -53.12 -40.80 -3.93
C SER A 548 -52.32 -41.87 -4.71
N ILE A 549 -52.97 -42.82 -5.40
CA ILE A 549 -52.28 -43.73 -6.35
C ILE A 549 -51.78 -42.97 -7.58
N GLU A 550 -52.63 -42.13 -8.17
CA GLU A 550 -52.35 -41.37 -9.40
C GLU A 550 -51.28 -40.32 -9.15
N GLU A 551 -51.34 -39.65 -8.00
CA GLU A 551 -50.32 -38.70 -7.54
C GLU A 551 -48.99 -39.38 -7.23
N THR A 552 -48.96 -40.48 -6.47
CA THR A 552 -47.71 -41.23 -6.20
C THR A 552 -47.03 -41.65 -7.51
N ILE A 553 -47.81 -42.17 -8.46
CA ILE A 553 -47.34 -42.54 -9.80
C ILE A 553 -46.83 -41.31 -10.58
N LYS A 554 -47.46 -40.14 -10.45
CA LYS A 554 -47.02 -38.88 -11.07
C LYS A 554 -45.67 -38.43 -10.51
N TYR A 555 -45.49 -38.38 -9.18
CA TYR A 555 -44.22 -37.99 -8.57
C TYR A 555 -43.09 -38.97 -8.87
N MET A 556 -43.36 -40.29 -8.84
CA MET A 556 -42.37 -41.30 -9.29
C MET A 556 -41.94 -41.09 -10.76
N LYS A 557 -42.84 -40.62 -11.64
CA LYS A 557 -42.53 -40.29 -13.04
C LYS A 557 -41.77 -38.96 -13.19
N GLN A 558 -42.06 -37.97 -12.35
CA GLN A 558 -41.43 -36.64 -12.39
C GLN A 558 -40.01 -36.63 -11.78
N CYS A 559 -39.77 -37.44 -10.75
CA CYS A 559 -38.48 -37.47 -10.02
C CYS A 559 -37.80 -38.85 -10.11
N PRO A 560 -37.51 -39.40 -11.32
CA PRO A 560 -37.01 -40.76 -11.51
C PRO A 560 -35.63 -41.03 -10.90
N ASN A 561 -34.88 -39.97 -10.56
CA ASN A 561 -33.53 -40.02 -10.02
C ASN A 561 -33.44 -39.59 -8.54
N ASN A 562 -34.57 -39.29 -7.88
CA ASN A 562 -34.58 -39.02 -6.44
C ASN A 562 -34.86 -40.32 -5.67
N GLN A 563 -33.88 -40.79 -4.89
CA GLN A 563 -33.97 -42.05 -4.14
C GLN A 563 -35.21 -42.10 -3.24
N LYS A 564 -35.43 -41.09 -2.39
CA LYS A 564 -36.48 -41.13 -1.37
C LYS A 564 -37.89 -41.09 -1.97
N ILE A 565 -38.09 -40.38 -3.09
CA ILE A 565 -39.37 -40.38 -3.83
C ILE A 565 -39.64 -41.75 -4.46
N GLN A 566 -38.62 -42.45 -4.99
CA GLN A 566 -38.81 -43.80 -5.53
C GLN A 566 -39.04 -44.85 -4.42
N GLU A 567 -38.32 -44.75 -3.31
CA GLU A 567 -38.45 -45.62 -2.13
C GLU A 567 -39.86 -45.50 -1.50
N ASN A 568 -40.24 -44.28 -1.10
CA ASN A 568 -41.57 -43.98 -0.57
C ASN A 568 -42.66 -44.32 -1.60
N GLY A 569 -42.39 -44.08 -2.89
CA GLY A 569 -43.29 -44.44 -3.98
C GLY A 569 -43.59 -45.94 -4.02
N CYS A 570 -42.56 -46.79 -4.05
CA CYS A 570 -42.72 -48.24 -4.01
C CYS A 570 -43.52 -48.68 -2.76
N PHE A 571 -43.17 -48.17 -1.58
CA PHE A 571 -43.89 -48.45 -0.33
C PHE A 571 -45.38 -48.06 -0.40
N ILE A 572 -45.69 -46.85 -0.87
CA ILE A 572 -47.08 -46.36 -0.95
C ILE A 572 -47.89 -47.20 -1.96
N LEU A 573 -47.34 -47.48 -3.14
CA LEU A 573 -48.02 -48.32 -4.13
C LEU A 573 -48.23 -49.76 -3.61
N GLN A 574 -47.30 -50.29 -2.81
CA GLN A 574 -47.44 -51.58 -2.13
C GLN A 574 -48.58 -51.58 -1.10
N LYS A 575 -48.67 -50.55 -0.24
CA LYS A 575 -49.78 -50.43 0.73
C LYS A 575 -51.13 -50.23 0.03
N PHE A 576 -51.18 -49.65 -1.16
CA PHE A 576 -52.41 -49.62 -1.97
C PHE A 576 -52.76 -50.99 -2.58
N ALA A 577 -51.77 -51.72 -3.11
CA ALA A 577 -51.96 -53.05 -3.70
C ALA A 577 -52.53 -54.08 -2.70
N ASN A 578 -52.11 -54.00 -1.43
CA ASN A 578 -52.60 -54.89 -0.38
C ASN A 578 -54.02 -54.56 0.12
N LYS A 579 -54.57 -53.37 -0.15
CA LYS A 579 -55.91 -52.99 0.36
C LYS A 579 -57.06 -53.72 -0.36
N ASN A 580 -57.02 -53.85 -1.68
CA ASN A 580 -58.05 -54.53 -2.48
C ASN A 580 -57.60 -54.79 -3.92
N GLU A 581 -58.44 -55.50 -4.68
CA GLU A 581 -58.18 -55.83 -6.08
C GLU A 581 -58.28 -54.63 -7.03
N ASP A 582 -59.25 -53.73 -6.82
CA ASP A 582 -59.42 -52.49 -7.58
C ASP A 582 -58.13 -51.67 -7.64
N ASN A 583 -57.42 -51.54 -6.52
CA ASN A 583 -56.15 -50.82 -6.46
C ASN A 583 -55.08 -51.53 -7.28
N ARG A 584 -55.02 -52.87 -7.27
CA ARG A 584 -54.07 -53.64 -8.10
C ARG A 584 -54.35 -53.50 -9.59
N ASN A 585 -55.63 -53.43 -9.99
CA ASN A 585 -56.03 -53.17 -11.36
C ASN A 585 -55.77 -51.70 -11.78
N LYS A 586 -56.01 -50.73 -10.89
CA LYS A 586 -55.59 -49.31 -11.07
C LYS A 586 -54.07 -49.17 -11.22
N LEU A 587 -53.29 -49.84 -10.39
CA LEU A 587 -51.81 -49.80 -10.40
C LEU A 587 -51.24 -50.31 -11.73
N ARG A 588 -51.88 -51.31 -12.36
CA ARG A 588 -51.60 -51.70 -13.75
C ARG A 588 -51.96 -50.57 -14.72
N ASN A 589 -53.22 -50.18 -14.77
CA ASN A 589 -53.76 -49.28 -15.80
C ASN A 589 -53.09 -47.89 -15.81
N LEU A 590 -52.69 -47.38 -14.64
CA LEU A 590 -51.97 -46.11 -14.47
C LEU A 590 -50.46 -46.19 -14.77
N LYS A 591 -49.98 -47.39 -15.13
CA LYS A 591 -48.56 -47.72 -15.39
C LYS A 591 -47.69 -47.63 -14.12
N GLY A 592 -48.27 -47.90 -12.95
CA GLY A 592 -47.58 -47.94 -11.65
C GLY A 592 -46.61 -49.11 -11.53
N ILE A 593 -46.97 -50.28 -12.09
CA ILE A 593 -46.03 -51.43 -12.22
C ILE A 593 -44.75 -50.98 -12.95
N LYS A 594 -44.89 -50.19 -14.02
CA LYS A 594 -43.76 -49.62 -14.78
C LYS A 594 -42.94 -48.59 -13.99
N CYS A 595 -43.53 -47.90 -13.01
CA CYS A 595 -42.79 -47.04 -12.09
C CYS A 595 -41.94 -47.84 -11.10
N VAL A 596 -42.50 -48.87 -10.47
CA VAL A 596 -41.76 -49.76 -9.55
C VAL A 596 -40.59 -50.45 -10.27
N ILE A 597 -40.84 -51.00 -11.47
CA ILE A 597 -39.79 -51.62 -12.30
C ILE A 597 -38.70 -50.60 -12.68
N LYS A 598 -39.06 -49.33 -12.96
CA LYS A 598 -38.08 -48.28 -13.20
C LYS A 598 -37.27 -47.91 -11.95
N ALA A 599 -37.90 -47.78 -10.80
CA ALA A 599 -37.22 -47.52 -9.53
C ALA A 599 -36.16 -48.59 -9.24
N MET A 600 -36.53 -49.88 -9.34
CA MET A 600 -35.60 -50.99 -9.13
C MET A 600 -34.43 -50.98 -10.13
N ASN A 601 -34.67 -50.67 -11.40
CA ASN A 601 -33.60 -50.60 -12.42
C ASN A 601 -32.68 -49.38 -12.24
N ASN A 602 -33.22 -48.21 -11.87
CA ASN A 602 -32.42 -47.01 -11.64
C ASN A 602 -31.52 -47.15 -10.40
N PHE A 603 -31.99 -47.87 -9.37
CA PHE A 603 -31.35 -47.95 -8.06
C PHE A 603 -30.93 -49.38 -7.68
N GLN A 604 -30.33 -50.12 -8.62
CA GLN A 604 -29.91 -51.53 -8.45
C GLN A 604 -29.02 -51.81 -7.22
N ASN A 605 -28.32 -50.80 -6.72
CA ASN A 605 -27.44 -50.89 -5.54
C ASN A 605 -28.04 -50.23 -4.27
N ASN A 606 -29.29 -49.77 -4.31
CA ASN A 606 -29.97 -49.24 -3.13
C ASN A 606 -30.84 -50.33 -2.47
N GLN A 607 -30.49 -50.72 -1.26
CA GLN A 607 -31.15 -51.79 -0.52
C GLN A 607 -32.65 -51.53 -0.34
N ASP A 608 -33.02 -50.32 0.07
CA ASP A 608 -34.39 -50.01 0.49
C ASP A 608 -35.35 -49.95 -0.70
N ILE A 609 -34.92 -49.42 -1.84
CA ILE A 609 -35.69 -49.46 -3.10
C ILE A 609 -35.80 -50.89 -3.64
N GLN A 610 -34.77 -51.74 -3.53
CA GLN A 610 -34.90 -53.14 -3.93
C GLN A 610 -35.87 -53.91 -3.01
N TYR A 611 -35.80 -53.67 -1.69
CA TYR A 611 -36.71 -54.24 -0.70
C TYR A 611 -38.17 -53.85 -0.98
N GLN A 612 -38.45 -52.54 -1.04
CA GLN A 612 -39.80 -52.00 -1.32
C GLN A 612 -40.29 -52.37 -2.71
N GLY A 613 -39.38 -52.42 -3.70
CA GLY A 613 -39.70 -52.82 -5.07
C GLY A 613 -40.14 -54.27 -5.17
N CYS A 614 -39.45 -55.19 -4.50
CA CYS A 614 -39.88 -56.59 -4.41
C CYS A 614 -41.20 -56.73 -3.65
N GLU A 615 -41.39 -56.03 -2.51
CA GLU A 615 -42.65 -56.04 -1.74
C GLU A 615 -43.82 -55.54 -2.60
N ALA A 616 -43.60 -54.48 -3.39
CA ALA A 616 -44.59 -53.89 -4.29
C ALA A 616 -44.95 -54.82 -5.46
N LEU A 617 -43.97 -55.43 -6.14
CA LEU A 617 -44.24 -56.35 -7.25
C LEU A 617 -44.90 -57.65 -6.77
N TRP A 618 -44.56 -58.13 -5.57
CA TRP A 618 -45.25 -59.24 -4.90
C TRP A 618 -46.73 -58.90 -4.64
N ALA A 619 -47.00 -57.77 -3.98
CA ALA A 619 -48.36 -57.34 -3.65
C ALA A 619 -49.22 -57.06 -4.90
N ILE A 620 -48.66 -56.40 -5.93
CA ILE A 620 -49.38 -56.10 -7.17
C ILE A 620 -49.61 -57.36 -8.01
N GLY A 621 -48.66 -58.31 -7.97
CA GLY A 621 -48.67 -59.55 -8.74
C GLY A 621 -49.73 -60.58 -8.33
N VAL A 622 -50.54 -60.34 -7.31
CA VAL A 622 -51.61 -61.27 -6.89
C VAL A 622 -52.60 -61.56 -8.04
N ASN A 623 -52.97 -60.55 -8.82
CA ASN A 623 -53.91 -60.67 -9.95
C ASN A 623 -53.22 -61.26 -11.19
N ASP A 624 -53.84 -62.20 -11.90
CA ASP A 624 -53.20 -62.92 -13.03
C ASP A 624 -52.80 -62.00 -14.19
N GLU A 625 -53.64 -61.03 -14.56
CA GLU A 625 -53.30 -59.99 -15.55
C GLU A 625 -52.07 -59.17 -15.14
N ASN A 626 -51.87 -58.93 -13.84
CA ASN A 626 -50.71 -58.21 -13.34
C ASN A 626 -49.44 -59.07 -13.39
N LYS A 627 -49.53 -60.39 -13.20
CA LYS A 627 -48.40 -61.31 -13.42
C LYS A 627 -47.92 -61.28 -14.87
N ILE A 628 -48.86 -61.12 -15.81
CA ILE A 628 -48.57 -60.97 -17.25
C ILE A 628 -47.93 -59.61 -17.53
N GLU A 629 -48.48 -58.50 -17.01
CA GLU A 629 -47.90 -57.17 -17.20
C GLU A 629 -46.50 -57.04 -16.56
N ILE A 630 -46.28 -57.62 -15.37
CA ILE A 630 -44.95 -57.66 -14.73
C ILE A 630 -43.93 -58.36 -15.65
N ARG A 631 -44.28 -59.49 -16.27
CA ARG A 631 -43.42 -60.15 -17.26
C ARG A 631 -43.20 -59.26 -18.49
N ASN A 632 -44.27 -58.73 -19.08
CA ASN A 632 -44.19 -57.95 -20.33
C ASN A 632 -43.38 -56.65 -20.17
N LEU A 633 -43.39 -56.06 -18.97
CA LEU A 633 -42.55 -54.92 -18.59
C LEU A 633 -41.12 -55.31 -18.15
N LYS A 634 -40.73 -56.58 -18.27
CA LYS A 634 -39.46 -57.18 -17.83
C LYS A 634 -39.18 -57.08 -16.32
N GLY A 635 -40.22 -56.99 -15.50
CA GLY A 635 -40.14 -56.85 -14.04
C GLY A 635 -39.60 -58.06 -13.28
N ILE A 636 -39.52 -59.23 -13.92
CA ILE A 636 -38.92 -60.44 -13.33
C ILE A 636 -37.40 -60.30 -13.19
N GLU A 637 -36.73 -59.64 -14.16
CA GLU A 637 -35.28 -59.45 -14.16
C GLU A 637 -34.80 -58.57 -12.98
N PRO A 638 -35.42 -57.41 -12.65
CA PRO A 638 -35.11 -56.65 -11.44
C PRO A 638 -35.25 -57.41 -10.13
N ILE A 639 -36.26 -58.27 -9.97
CA ILE A 639 -36.42 -59.09 -8.75
C ILE A 639 -35.24 -60.06 -8.62
N ILE A 640 -34.86 -60.71 -9.72
CA ILE A 640 -33.70 -61.61 -9.78
C ILE A 640 -32.39 -60.85 -9.51
N LYS A 641 -32.24 -59.62 -10.01
CA LYS A 641 -31.08 -58.75 -9.72
C LYS A 641 -31.05 -58.31 -8.25
N ALA A 642 -32.19 -57.93 -7.66
CA ALA A 642 -32.28 -57.59 -6.24
C ALA A 642 -31.81 -58.76 -5.36
N MET A 643 -32.30 -59.98 -5.63
CA MET A 643 -31.87 -61.18 -4.89
C MET A 643 -30.37 -61.47 -5.07
N ASN A 644 -29.81 -61.31 -6.28
CA ASN A 644 -28.38 -61.55 -6.52
C ASN A 644 -27.47 -60.45 -5.94
N ASN A 645 -27.88 -59.18 -5.96
CA ASN A 645 -27.09 -58.08 -5.40
C ASN A 645 -27.08 -58.13 -3.86
N PHE A 646 -28.19 -58.56 -3.25
CA PHE A 646 -28.39 -58.53 -1.80
C PHE A 646 -28.56 -59.94 -1.19
N GLN A 647 -27.72 -60.89 -1.62
CA GLN A 647 -27.73 -62.31 -1.18
C GLN A 647 -27.71 -62.52 0.36
N ASN A 648 -27.24 -61.53 1.12
CA ASN A 648 -27.16 -61.54 2.58
C ASN A 648 -28.20 -60.64 3.28
N ASN A 649 -29.13 -60.00 2.54
CA ASN A 649 -30.24 -59.27 3.12
C ASN A 649 -31.49 -60.18 3.16
N GLN A 650 -31.83 -60.65 4.36
CA GLN A 650 -33.00 -61.52 4.62
C GLN A 650 -34.28 -60.98 3.96
N ASN A 651 -34.61 -59.73 4.21
CA ASN A 651 -35.88 -59.13 3.82
C ASN A 651 -36.03 -59.00 2.29
N ILE A 652 -34.93 -58.77 1.56
CA ILE A 652 -34.92 -58.78 0.08
C ILE A 652 -35.05 -60.21 -0.46
N GLN A 653 -34.40 -61.21 0.16
CA GLN A 653 -34.58 -62.60 -0.24
C GLN A 653 -36.02 -63.09 0.00
N GLU A 654 -36.62 -62.70 1.12
CA GLU A 654 -38.00 -63.03 1.48
C GLU A 654 -39.00 -62.45 0.46
N ASN A 655 -38.96 -61.13 0.24
CA ASN A 655 -39.81 -60.46 -0.76
C ASN A 655 -39.53 -60.94 -2.19
N GLY A 656 -38.28 -61.27 -2.53
CA GLY A 656 -37.91 -61.81 -3.83
C GLY A 656 -38.50 -63.21 -4.07
N CYS A 657 -38.36 -64.12 -3.10
CA CYS A 657 -39.02 -65.42 -3.13
C CYS A 657 -40.55 -65.30 -3.17
N GLY A 658 -41.14 -64.40 -2.37
CA GLY A 658 -42.59 -64.14 -2.37
C GLY A 658 -43.11 -63.64 -3.71
N ALA A 659 -42.41 -62.67 -4.32
CA ALA A 659 -42.72 -62.15 -5.64
C ALA A 659 -42.64 -63.25 -6.71
N LEU A 660 -41.54 -64.01 -6.77
CA LEU A 660 -41.36 -65.08 -7.74
C LEU A 660 -42.36 -66.23 -7.54
N TRP A 661 -42.74 -66.55 -6.30
CA TRP A 661 -43.79 -67.53 -5.99
C TRP A 661 -45.13 -67.15 -6.60
N ILE A 662 -45.56 -65.90 -6.42
CA ILE A 662 -46.83 -65.38 -6.92
C ILE A 662 -46.79 -65.18 -8.45
N ILE A 663 -45.68 -64.68 -9.01
CA ILE A 663 -45.51 -64.48 -10.46
C ILE A 663 -45.51 -65.82 -11.23
N ALA A 664 -44.98 -66.90 -10.62
CA ALA A 664 -45.02 -68.26 -11.17
C ALA A 664 -46.38 -68.97 -11.02
N ALA A 665 -47.29 -68.45 -10.19
CA ALA A 665 -48.59 -69.07 -9.96
C ALA A 665 -49.47 -68.99 -11.22
N PHE A 666 -49.98 -70.15 -11.66
CA PHE A 666 -50.93 -70.33 -12.78
C PHE A 666 -50.51 -69.84 -14.18
N ASN A 667 -49.37 -69.16 -14.35
CA ASN A 667 -48.88 -68.71 -15.66
C ASN A 667 -47.63 -69.49 -16.12
N ASN A 668 -47.76 -70.29 -17.18
CA ASN A 668 -46.65 -71.15 -17.68
C ASN A 668 -45.53 -70.37 -18.38
N GLU A 669 -45.84 -69.27 -19.07
CA GLU A 669 -44.85 -68.41 -19.72
C GLU A 669 -43.96 -67.71 -18.68
N ASN A 670 -44.54 -67.25 -17.57
CA ASN A 670 -43.80 -66.68 -16.45
C ASN A 670 -42.83 -67.70 -15.83
N LYS A 671 -43.23 -68.97 -15.67
CA LYS A 671 -42.34 -70.05 -15.21
C LYS A 671 -41.20 -70.31 -16.19
N ILE A 672 -41.44 -70.17 -17.49
CA ILE A 672 -40.40 -70.28 -18.53
C ILE A 672 -39.43 -69.10 -18.41
N GLU A 673 -39.95 -67.87 -18.25
CA GLU A 673 -39.13 -66.67 -18.17
C GLU A 673 -38.26 -66.62 -16.90
N ILE A 674 -38.81 -67.03 -15.74
CA ILE A 674 -38.03 -67.18 -14.50
C ILE A 674 -36.87 -68.16 -14.69
N ARG A 675 -37.06 -69.29 -15.40
CA ARG A 675 -35.97 -70.21 -15.73
C ARG A 675 -34.96 -69.56 -16.70
N ASN A 676 -35.43 -68.92 -17.77
CA ASN A 676 -34.56 -68.29 -18.78
C ASN A 676 -33.67 -67.18 -18.17
N LEU A 677 -34.21 -66.40 -17.24
CA LEU A 677 -33.50 -65.38 -16.46
C LEU A 677 -32.67 -65.95 -15.29
N LYS A 678 -32.52 -67.28 -15.20
CA LYS A 678 -31.81 -68.03 -14.13
C LYS A 678 -32.35 -67.81 -12.71
N GLY A 679 -33.58 -67.33 -12.55
CA GLY A 679 -34.20 -67.00 -11.26
C GLY A 679 -34.45 -68.17 -10.30
N ILE A 680 -34.24 -69.41 -10.74
CA ILE A 680 -34.30 -70.61 -9.90
C ILE A 680 -33.10 -70.68 -8.94
N GLU A 681 -31.92 -70.28 -9.39
CA GLU A 681 -30.69 -70.34 -8.60
C GLU A 681 -30.70 -69.35 -7.42
N PRO A 682 -31.15 -68.08 -7.56
CA PRO A 682 -31.39 -67.17 -6.42
C PRO A 682 -32.35 -67.71 -5.37
N ILE A 683 -33.44 -68.39 -5.74
CA ILE A 683 -34.39 -68.97 -4.78
C ILE A 683 -33.70 -70.07 -3.96
N ILE A 684 -32.94 -70.94 -4.61
CA ILE A 684 -32.15 -72.00 -3.95
C ILE A 684 -31.06 -71.41 -3.05
N LYS A 685 -30.39 -70.33 -3.49
CA LYS A 685 -29.41 -69.59 -2.68
C LYS A 685 -30.05 -68.92 -1.46
N ALA A 686 -31.20 -68.27 -1.60
CA ALA A 686 -31.97 -67.70 -0.49
C ALA A 686 -32.30 -68.75 0.58
N MET A 687 -32.84 -69.90 0.16
CA MET A 687 -33.15 -71.01 1.06
C MET A 687 -31.90 -71.57 1.77
N ASN A 688 -30.75 -71.65 1.08
CA ASN A 688 -29.50 -72.13 1.66
C ASN A 688 -28.81 -71.12 2.59
N ASN A 689 -28.88 -69.83 2.29
CA ASN A 689 -28.29 -68.75 3.09
C ASN A 689 -29.09 -68.51 4.39
N PHE A 690 -30.42 -68.70 4.35
CA PHE A 690 -31.31 -68.44 5.48
C PHE A 690 -32.09 -69.69 5.95
N PRO A 691 -31.40 -70.80 6.30
CA PRO A 691 -32.04 -72.08 6.62
C PRO A 691 -32.95 -72.02 7.87
N ASN A 692 -32.81 -70.97 8.68
CA ASN A 692 -33.53 -70.75 9.93
C ASN A 692 -34.52 -69.57 9.85
N ASN A 693 -34.69 -68.91 8.69
CA ASN A 693 -35.78 -67.96 8.48
C ASN A 693 -36.98 -68.71 7.89
N GLN A 694 -38.11 -68.72 8.61
CA GLN A 694 -39.29 -69.49 8.24
C GLN A 694 -39.88 -69.05 6.90
N ASP A 695 -39.96 -67.75 6.65
CA ASP A 695 -40.77 -67.19 5.58
C ASP A 695 -40.05 -67.28 4.22
N ILE A 696 -38.72 -67.15 4.19
CA ILE A 696 -37.86 -67.53 3.05
C ILE A 696 -38.01 -69.02 2.72
N GLN A 697 -38.07 -69.92 3.71
CA GLN A 697 -38.30 -71.34 3.43
C GLN A 697 -39.72 -71.59 2.91
N TYR A 698 -40.73 -70.91 3.45
CA TYR A 698 -42.13 -71.01 3.02
C TYR A 698 -42.30 -70.52 1.56
N TYR A 699 -41.83 -69.31 1.25
CA TYR A 699 -41.91 -68.73 -0.09
C TYR A 699 -40.99 -69.44 -1.08
N GLY A 700 -39.81 -69.90 -0.65
CA GLY A 700 -38.87 -70.68 -1.47
C GLY A 700 -39.46 -72.03 -1.90
N CYS A 701 -39.96 -72.83 -0.95
CA CYS A 701 -40.69 -74.07 -1.26
C CYS A 701 -41.91 -73.81 -2.14
N GLY A 702 -42.67 -72.74 -1.88
CA GLY A 702 -43.79 -72.31 -2.71
C GLY A 702 -43.37 -71.99 -4.14
N ALA A 703 -42.32 -71.20 -4.33
CA ALA A 703 -41.80 -70.79 -5.63
C ALA A 703 -41.29 -71.99 -6.43
N LEU A 704 -40.46 -72.85 -5.83
CA LEU A 704 -39.96 -74.04 -6.50
C LEU A 704 -41.09 -75.01 -6.90
N TRP A 705 -42.14 -75.16 -6.07
CA TRP A 705 -43.34 -75.91 -6.45
C TRP A 705 -44.05 -75.28 -7.66
N ASN A 706 -44.35 -73.97 -7.62
CA ASN A 706 -45.06 -73.29 -8.72
C ASN A 706 -44.24 -73.30 -10.02
N ILE A 707 -42.92 -73.12 -9.95
CA ILE A 707 -42.02 -73.10 -11.10
C ILE A 707 -41.88 -74.50 -11.73
N ALA A 708 -41.84 -75.57 -10.92
CA ALA A 708 -41.84 -76.95 -11.39
C ALA A 708 -43.19 -77.38 -11.98
N ALA A 709 -44.31 -76.93 -11.39
CA ALA A 709 -45.65 -77.44 -11.70
C ALA A 709 -46.00 -77.31 -13.19
N PHE A 710 -46.14 -78.47 -13.85
CA PHE A 710 -46.49 -78.61 -15.28
C PHE A 710 -45.42 -78.09 -16.25
N ASN A 711 -44.14 -78.08 -15.87
CA ASN A 711 -43.05 -77.68 -16.74
C ASN A 711 -41.81 -78.59 -16.56
N LYS A 712 -41.74 -79.67 -17.35
CA LYS A 712 -40.69 -80.71 -17.26
C LYS A 712 -39.27 -80.15 -17.40
N LYS A 713 -39.07 -79.10 -18.20
CA LYS A 713 -37.76 -78.42 -18.32
C LYS A 713 -37.37 -77.70 -17.03
N ASN A 714 -38.34 -77.12 -16.32
CA ASN A 714 -38.09 -76.50 -15.01
C ASN A 714 -37.85 -77.56 -13.92
N GLU A 715 -38.57 -78.69 -13.93
CA GLU A 715 -38.30 -79.81 -13.02
C GLU A 715 -36.85 -80.32 -13.16
N ILE A 716 -36.36 -80.44 -14.41
CA ILE A 716 -34.97 -80.81 -14.70
C ILE A 716 -34.01 -79.74 -14.17
N GLU A 717 -34.26 -78.45 -14.43
CA GLU A 717 -33.37 -77.37 -13.99
C GLU A 717 -33.26 -77.27 -12.45
N ILE A 718 -34.38 -77.43 -11.73
CA ILE A 718 -34.37 -77.45 -10.26
C ILE A 718 -33.58 -78.66 -9.72
N ARG A 719 -33.65 -79.82 -10.39
CA ARG A 719 -32.81 -80.99 -10.05
C ARG A 719 -31.33 -80.71 -10.31
N ASN A 720 -30.98 -80.14 -11.47
CA ASN A 720 -29.60 -79.79 -11.83
C ASN A 720 -28.97 -78.80 -10.84
N LEU A 721 -29.75 -77.80 -10.40
CA LEU A 721 -29.36 -76.81 -9.38
C LEU A 721 -29.44 -77.35 -7.93
N LYS A 722 -29.57 -78.67 -7.75
CA LYS A 722 -29.66 -79.39 -6.45
C LYS A 722 -30.81 -78.95 -5.53
N GLY A 723 -31.87 -78.34 -6.07
CA GLY A 723 -32.97 -77.75 -5.30
C GLY A 723 -33.78 -78.71 -4.41
N ILE A 724 -33.63 -80.02 -4.56
CA ILE A 724 -34.25 -81.03 -3.68
C ILE A 724 -33.72 -80.93 -2.24
N GLU A 725 -32.41 -80.75 -2.05
CA GLU A 725 -31.76 -80.72 -0.73
C GLU A 725 -32.22 -79.52 0.12
N PRO A 726 -32.27 -78.27 -0.38
CA PRO A 726 -32.87 -77.14 0.33
C PRO A 726 -34.32 -77.37 0.75
N ILE A 727 -35.14 -78.03 -0.09
CA ILE A 727 -36.55 -78.30 0.22
C ILE A 727 -36.68 -79.31 1.37
N ILE A 728 -35.88 -80.38 1.36
CA ILE A 728 -35.86 -81.35 2.47
C ILE A 728 -35.33 -80.69 3.74
N LYS A 729 -34.28 -79.87 3.66
CA LYS A 729 -33.74 -79.12 4.79
C LYS A 729 -34.75 -78.13 5.38
N ALA A 730 -35.51 -77.43 4.54
CA ALA A 730 -36.61 -76.56 4.95
C ALA A 730 -37.69 -77.34 5.73
N MET A 731 -38.12 -78.49 5.21
CA MET A 731 -39.11 -79.34 5.87
C MET A 731 -38.59 -79.92 7.20
N ASN A 732 -37.31 -80.30 7.27
CA ASN A 732 -36.71 -80.83 8.50
C ASN A 732 -36.50 -79.75 9.57
N ASN A 733 -36.15 -78.52 9.18
CA ASN A 733 -35.98 -77.39 10.09
C ASN A 733 -37.32 -76.86 10.65
N PHE A 734 -38.41 -76.99 9.89
CA PHE A 734 -39.73 -76.47 10.26
C PHE A 734 -40.83 -77.56 10.23
N PRO A 735 -40.73 -78.63 11.05
CA PRO A 735 -41.66 -79.77 11.03
C PRO A 735 -43.12 -79.34 11.29
N ASN A 736 -43.31 -78.36 12.17
CA ASN A 736 -44.64 -77.88 12.58
C ASN A 736 -45.24 -76.83 11.63
N ASN A 737 -44.47 -76.26 10.68
CA ASN A 737 -45.01 -75.26 9.76
C ASN A 737 -45.75 -75.95 8.60
N GLN A 738 -47.08 -76.01 8.72
CA GLN A 738 -47.95 -76.67 7.74
C GLN A 738 -47.76 -76.17 6.30
N GLY A 739 -47.36 -74.91 6.10
CA GLY A 739 -47.11 -74.33 4.78
C GLY A 739 -45.83 -74.87 4.14
N ILE A 740 -44.71 -74.84 4.88
CA ILE A 740 -43.43 -75.41 4.43
C ILE A 740 -43.59 -76.90 4.13
N GLN A 741 -44.26 -77.66 5.00
CA GLN A 741 -44.54 -79.08 4.76
C GLN A 741 -45.38 -79.30 3.49
N LYS A 742 -46.46 -78.52 3.32
CA LYS A 742 -47.39 -78.62 2.18
C LYS A 742 -46.73 -78.26 0.85
N TYR A 743 -45.98 -77.16 0.79
CA TYR A 743 -45.34 -76.73 -0.44
C TYR A 743 -44.07 -77.51 -0.75
N GLY A 744 -43.27 -77.85 0.27
CA GLY A 744 -42.08 -78.70 0.11
C GLY A 744 -42.45 -80.09 -0.41
N LYS A 745 -43.42 -80.77 0.21
CA LYS A 745 -43.94 -82.06 -0.30
C LYS A 745 -44.44 -81.94 -1.74
N ARG A 746 -45.21 -80.91 -2.07
CA ARG A 746 -45.73 -80.68 -3.44
C ARG A 746 -44.65 -80.35 -4.47
N ALA A 747 -43.54 -79.73 -4.07
CA ALA A 747 -42.37 -79.56 -4.92
C ALA A 747 -41.68 -80.92 -5.16
N LEU A 748 -41.42 -81.69 -4.09
CA LEU A 748 -40.81 -83.02 -4.19
C LEU A 748 -41.65 -83.98 -5.04
N GLU A 749 -42.97 -83.97 -4.92
CA GLU A 749 -43.91 -84.74 -5.77
C GLU A 749 -43.82 -84.43 -7.27
N LYS A 750 -43.26 -83.27 -7.66
CA LYS A 750 -42.93 -82.94 -9.06
C LYS A 750 -41.49 -83.31 -9.40
N LEU A 751 -40.55 -83.03 -8.50
CA LEU A 751 -39.12 -83.28 -8.72
C LEU A 751 -38.73 -84.77 -8.65
N GLN A 752 -39.55 -85.63 -8.04
CA GLN A 752 -39.33 -87.08 -7.95
C GLN A 752 -39.98 -87.89 -9.07
N LYS A 753 -40.83 -87.29 -9.92
CA LYS A 753 -41.43 -88.01 -11.05
C LYS A 753 -40.49 -87.97 -12.25
N ASN A 754 -39.97 -89.15 -12.60
CA ASN A 754 -39.13 -89.51 -13.76
C ASN A 754 -39.21 -88.50 -14.90
#